data_AF-A2FF47-F1
#
_entry.id   AF-A2FF47-F1
#
_cell.length_a   1.000
_cell.length_b   1.000
_cell.length_c   1.000
_cell.angle_alpha   90.00
_cell.angle_beta   90.00
_cell.angle_gamma   90.00
#
_symmetry.space_group_name_H-M   'P 1'
#
loop_
_entity.id
_entity.type
_entity.pdbx_description
1 polymer ?
#
loop_
_entity_poly.entity_id
_entity_poly.type
_entity_poly.pdbx_seq_one_letter_code
_entity_poly.pdbx_strand_id
1 'polypeptide(L)'
;MNIRCDINASCVIDGDYIYGIFESNSSIKSVEIIGNIEKIPSFCFYNCTELDNVSIYATIYSIGNMAFALCSKLKNISIPISVKSIGYGCFTNCKSLENIILPNHLKKIQKSSFYECSNLKSIKFSDSLEEISNNAFSFCSKLINIELPPNLKSIKILAFGKCSSLTNIIIPDTVVELDITAFMLCENLQRIQLPINVVAKNQMLIDWEAFPRYCIIHYKFKKNDTKILPLSYYKNQRLTEINLNKIFFGTEVLDLPENLISIEMLSFYHCSNLEKVTLPASVKLIGRQAFYYCGKLSTIICNTLDISLSFQSLPESITIQFPEPQSGYKAYEYSGQQFIELTIPSNIIDLPPFCYYRCSFGLISQNSIKKIGTYCFANAEMTEIDLSGVEIIGDCAFANSLNLERVIFSDSLKMIGKYAFASCKQLRTLDFNIHHSIELQEGAFCSCDGLNISSILSKIEYIPDNCFENLVNVHEITIPSCIEFIGDYSFIGLQNTNSLIIEEGVKNIGNYNFLGINITSIILPNSLVSIGDYCFYSCNNLKSVKFGNQINRIPDYSFWESYSLETIEITGIVTYYGDSFILGSQMSTLKVPSNSYFGSAILEYRRTVEIIEFGKNCFISPQTERSGPNIFKELKFGDNISFAETLKAEKYYYTGSEKNDYNMDGSIFKMISSYAESVYVPNSYLASTFCGKPIVYYSADEYSQQHKLDELKRKLKQIDYSLKQKRNKIRSINEISFKTCIISDMETVDKKQFEQLKFNPKKSILSLSTTIF
;
A
#
# COMPACT_ATOMS: atom_id res chain seq x y z
N MET A 1 38.72 30.15 93.35
CA MET A 1 37.24 30.19 93.33
C MET A 1 36.80 31.52 92.74
N ASN A 2 35.64 31.60 92.09
CA ASN A 2 35.12 32.73 91.29
C ASN A 2 35.73 32.90 89.88
N ILE A 3 35.22 32.11 88.92
CA ILE A 3 35.14 32.56 87.53
C ILE A 3 33.85 33.38 87.43
N ARG A 4 33.96 34.66 87.06
CA ARG A 4 32.82 35.52 86.74
C ARG A 4 32.71 35.56 85.22
N CYS A 5 31.77 34.82 84.64
CA CYS A 5 31.51 34.91 83.20
C CYS A 5 31.02 36.31 82.85
N ASP A 6 31.71 36.96 81.92
CA ASP A 6 31.16 38.08 81.18
C ASP A 6 31.43 37.87 79.68
N ILE A 7 30.36 37.52 78.95
CA ILE A 7 30.21 37.36 77.49
C ILE A 7 31.06 36.29 76.78
N ASN A 8 32.32 36.05 77.18
CA ASN A 8 33.22 35.06 76.58
C ASN A 8 33.65 34.00 77.62
N ALA A 9 33.38 32.72 77.36
CA ALA A 9 33.82 31.63 78.22
C ALA A 9 35.09 30.98 77.67
N SER A 10 36.25 31.28 78.26
CA SER A 10 37.47 30.51 78.02
C SER A 10 37.43 29.22 78.83
N CYS A 11 37.33 28.07 78.15
CA CYS A 11 37.30 26.77 78.80
C CYS A 11 38.73 26.32 79.15
N VAL A 12 39.26 26.78 80.28
CA VAL A 12 40.57 26.37 80.82
C VAL A 12 40.41 25.13 81.69
N ILE A 13 41.27 24.13 81.47
CA ILE A 13 41.09 22.76 81.92
C ILE A 13 42.38 22.18 82.46
N ASP A 14 42.25 21.41 83.55
CA ASP A 14 43.28 20.57 84.14
C ASP A 14 42.94 19.10 83.85
N GLY A 15 43.72 18.43 82.99
CA GLY A 15 43.50 17.05 82.56
C GLY A 15 42.35 16.83 81.56
N ASP A 16 41.67 15.68 81.64
CA ASP A 16 40.69 15.21 80.65
C ASP A 16 39.28 15.85 80.76
N TYR A 17 39.06 16.78 81.70
CA TYR A 17 37.72 17.21 82.12
C TYR A 17 37.44 18.69 81.86
N ILE A 18 36.42 18.98 81.02
CA ILE A 18 35.92 20.35 80.87
C ILE A 18 35.34 20.83 82.20
N TYR A 19 36.03 21.81 82.83
CA TYR A 19 35.65 22.37 84.12
C TYR A 19 34.32 23.13 83.98
N GLY A 20 33.24 22.46 84.41
CA GLY A 20 31.87 22.91 84.18
C GLY A 20 31.34 22.36 82.86
N ILE A 21 30.38 21.43 82.95
CA ILE A 21 29.49 21.13 81.83
C ILE A 21 28.60 22.38 81.67
N PHE A 22 28.65 23.04 80.52
CA PHE A 22 27.91 24.27 80.24
C PHE A 22 26.45 24.00 79.79
N GLU A 23 25.92 22.84 80.13
CA GLU A 23 24.57 22.40 79.76
C GLU A 23 23.51 23.43 80.19
N SER A 24 22.64 23.81 79.24
CA SER A 24 21.61 24.83 79.35
C SER A 24 22.11 26.22 79.77
N ASN A 25 23.40 26.52 79.60
CA ASN A 25 23.95 27.84 79.95
C ASN A 25 23.57 28.89 78.89
N SER A 26 22.52 29.64 79.19
CA SER A 26 21.98 30.74 78.38
C SER A 26 22.76 32.07 78.50
N SER A 27 23.90 32.11 79.19
CA SER A 27 24.73 33.33 79.32
C SER A 27 25.95 33.37 78.39
N ILE A 28 26.40 32.21 77.89
CA ILE A 28 27.61 32.08 77.08
C ILE A 28 27.29 32.43 75.62
N LYS A 29 27.98 33.42 75.08
CA LYS A 29 27.85 33.86 73.68
C LYS A 29 29.00 33.36 72.80
N SER A 30 30.22 33.35 73.33
CA SER A 30 31.37 32.76 72.65
C SER A 30 32.15 31.81 73.56
N VAL A 31 32.80 30.82 72.94
CA VAL A 31 33.70 29.87 73.59
C VAL A 31 35.02 29.78 72.83
N GLU A 32 36.12 29.88 73.58
CA GLU A 32 37.45 29.52 73.08
C GLU A 32 37.94 28.25 73.82
N ILE A 33 38.26 27.22 73.03
CA ILE A 33 38.71 25.92 73.51
C ILE A 33 40.22 25.81 73.27
N ILE A 34 41.00 25.96 74.34
CA ILE A 34 42.47 26.03 74.35
C ILE A 34 43.07 24.97 75.28
N GLY A 35 44.37 24.66 75.11
CA GLY A 35 45.12 23.73 75.96
C GLY A 35 45.12 22.28 75.51
N ASN A 36 45.59 21.39 76.39
CA ASN A 36 45.74 19.95 76.12
C ASN A 36 44.46 19.18 76.48
N ILE A 37 43.39 19.37 75.68
CA ILE A 37 42.21 18.51 75.78
C ILE A 37 42.17 17.49 74.64
N GLU A 38 41.98 16.21 74.96
CA GLU A 38 41.83 15.16 73.94
C GLU A 38 40.40 15.07 73.38
N LYS A 39 39.41 15.62 74.09
CA LYS A 39 37.99 15.42 73.79
C LYS A 39 37.11 16.56 74.28
N ILE A 40 36.09 16.90 73.50
CA ILE A 40 34.90 17.62 74.00
C ILE A 40 33.90 16.57 74.53
N PRO A 41 33.50 16.58 75.81
CA PRO A 41 32.55 15.62 76.36
C PRO A 41 31.16 15.68 75.72
N SER A 42 30.38 14.62 75.94
CA SER A 42 28.95 14.64 75.58
C SER A 42 28.23 15.73 76.38
N PHE A 43 27.22 16.36 75.79
CA PHE A 43 26.40 17.44 76.36
C PHE A 43 27.15 18.72 76.79
N CYS A 44 28.45 18.86 76.49
CA CYS A 44 29.30 19.93 77.03
C CYS A 44 28.75 21.36 76.88
N PHE A 45 28.14 21.68 75.73
CA PHE A 45 27.46 22.96 75.45
C PHE A 45 26.00 22.72 75.02
N TYR A 46 25.39 21.61 75.45
CA TYR A 46 23.99 21.30 75.14
C TYR A 46 23.09 22.46 75.58
N ASN A 47 22.20 22.94 74.72
CA ASN A 47 21.24 23.99 75.03
C ASN A 47 21.86 25.34 75.46
N CYS A 48 23.10 25.62 75.06
CA CYS A 48 23.67 26.97 75.10
C CYS A 48 23.02 27.86 74.02
N THR A 49 21.78 28.31 74.23
CA THR A 49 20.99 29.01 73.19
C THR A 49 21.59 30.34 72.74
N GLU A 50 22.41 30.98 73.58
CA GLU A 50 23.08 32.24 73.24
C GLU A 50 24.42 32.07 72.51
N LEU A 51 24.96 30.85 72.43
CA LEU A 51 26.28 30.57 71.83
C LEU A 51 26.24 30.77 70.32
N ASP A 52 26.92 31.81 69.82
CA ASP A 52 27.00 32.14 68.39
C ASP A 52 28.36 31.84 67.74
N ASN A 53 29.43 31.75 68.54
CA ASN A 53 30.81 31.55 68.09
C ASN A 53 31.57 30.51 68.92
N VAL A 54 32.25 29.57 68.25
CA VAL A 54 33.11 28.54 68.88
C VAL A 54 34.43 28.45 68.14
N SER A 55 35.52 28.79 68.83
CA SER A 55 36.89 28.67 68.33
C SER A 55 37.61 27.50 69.01
N ILE A 56 38.11 26.54 68.22
CA ILE A 56 38.81 25.35 68.74
C ILE A 56 40.29 25.44 68.34
N TYR A 57 41.14 25.79 69.31
CA TYR A 57 42.60 25.85 69.15
C TYR A 57 43.30 24.63 69.76
N ALA A 58 42.63 23.90 70.65
CA ALA A 58 43.12 22.65 71.24
C ALA A 58 43.17 21.50 70.23
N THR A 59 44.15 20.60 70.39
CA THR A 59 44.28 19.39 69.55
C THR A 59 43.38 18.26 70.06
N ILE A 60 42.07 18.39 69.79
CA ILE A 60 41.07 17.37 70.14
C ILE A 60 41.02 16.22 69.13
N TYR A 61 40.78 15.01 69.63
CA TYR A 61 40.59 13.79 68.83
C TYR A 61 39.14 13.35 68.71
N SER A 62 38.24 13.79 69.58
CA SER A 62 36.80 13.46 69.48
C SER A 62 35.88 14.53 70.07
N ILE A 63 34.64 14.54 69.57
CA ILE A 63 33.54 15.37 70.10
C ILE A 63 32.40 14.44 70.52
N GLY A 64 31.89 14.62 71.74
CA GLY A 64 30.88 13.77 72.36
C GLY A 64 29.48 13.89 71.77
N ASN A 65 28.57 13.06 72.29
CA ASN A 65 27.17 13.06 71.84
C ASN A 65 26.48 14.35 72.27
N MET A 66 25.69 14.95 71.38
CA MET A 66 24.92 16.18 71.61
C MET A 66 25.74 17.37 72.17
N ALA A 67 27.06 17.39 71.94
CA ALA A 67 27.97 18.35 72.57
C ALA A 67 27.65 19.83 72.28
N PHE A 68 27.03 20.14 71.13
CA PHE A 68 26.56 21.48 70.74
C PHE A 68 25.07 21.47 70.33
N ALA A 69 24.30 20.45 70.74
CA ALA A 69 22.89 20.40 70.37
C ALA A 69 22.11 21.54 71.04
N LEU A 70 21.05 22.03 70.39
CA LEU A 70 20.23 23.18 70.82
C LEU A 70 21.00 24.52 70.94
N CYS A 71 22.25 24.62 70.46
CA CYS A 71 22.95 25.91 70.29
C CYS A 71 22.34 26.70 69.11
N SER A 72 21.16 27.27 69.35
CA SER A 72 20.29 27.80 68.30
C SER A 72 20.87 29.01 67.57
N LYS A 73 21.76 29.79 68.20
CA LYS A 73 22.47 30.93 67.60
C LYS A 73 23.82 30.60 66.94
N LEU A 74 24.35 29.37 67.06
CA LEU A 74 25.66 29.01 66.51
C LEU A 74 25.65 29.15 64.99
N LYS A 75 26.43 30.08 64.44
CA LYS A 75 26.40 30.41 62.99
C LYS A 75 27.41 29.63 62.17
N ASN A 76 28.63 29.50 62.69
CA ASN A 76 29.73 28.81 62.01
C ASN A 76 30.56 28.05 63.04
N ILE A 77 31.09 26.90 62.66
CA ILE A 77 32.10 26.18 63.45
C ILE A 77 33.08 25.46 62.52
N SER A 78 34.37 25.48 62.88
CA SER A 78 35.41 24.73 62.19
C SER A 78 35.90 23.61 63.09
N ILE A 79 35.77 22.37 62.63
CA ILE A 79 36.17 21.18 63.39
C ILE A 79 37.62 20.83 63.03
N PRO A 80 38.56 20.78 63.99
CA PRO A 80 39.96 20.51 63.71
C PRO A 80 40.21 19.20 62.98
N ILE A 81 41.23 19.21 62.12
CA ILE A 81 41.65 18.04 61.31
C ILE A 81 42.15 16.85 62.17
N SER A 82 42.39 17.05 63.47
CA SER A 82 42.72 16.00 64.44
C SER A 82 41.50 15.19 64.91
N VAL A 83 40.28 15.69 64.71
CA VAL A 83 39.03 15.04 65.20
C VAL A 83 38.70 13.81 64.37
N LYS A 84 38.89 12.63 64.98
CA LYS A 84 38.63 11.31 64.39
C LYS A 84 37.16 10.90 64.47
N SER A 85 36.40 11.47 65.40
CA SER A 85 34.99 11.13 65.59
C SER A 85 34.15 12.28 66.15
N ILE A 86 32.94 12.43 65.61
CA ILE A 86 31.89 13.35 66.08
C ILE A 86 30.72 12.50 66.57
N GLY A 87 30.17 12.81 67.74
CA GLY A 87 29.12 12.04 68.39
C GLY A 87 27.73 12.15 67.77
N TYR A 88 26.83 11.29 68.25
CA TYR A 88 25.40 11.29 67.92
C TYR A 88 24.77 12.65 68.19
N GLY A 89 24.01 13.18 67.22
CA GLY A 89 23.24 14.41 67.39
C GLY A 89 24.05 15.68 67.71
N CYS A 90 25.35 15.71 67.45
CA CYS A 90 26.28 16.74 67.94
C CYS A 90 25.84 18.20 67.70
N PHE A 91 25.21 18.51 66.57
CA PHE A 91 24.72 19.85 66.20
C PHE A 91 23.19 19.86 65.98
N THR A 92 22.46 18.91 66.58
CA THR A 92 20.99 18.87 66.52
C THR A 92 20.41 20.22 66.92
N ASN A 93 19.49 20.78 66.13
CA ASN A 93 18.81 22.04 66.39
C ASN A 93 19.73 23.28 66.50
N CYS A 94 20.92 23.27 65.89
CA CYS A 94 21.70 24.48 65.63
C CYS A 94 21.05 25.32 64.52
N LYS A 95 19.90 25.95 64.81
CA LYS A 95 19.03 26.58 63.81
C LYS A 95 19.70 27.70 63.03
N SER A 96 20.67 28.43 63.58
CA SER A 96 21.44 29.47 62.88
C SER A 96 22.68 28.97 62.13
N LEU A 97 23.02 27.67 62.16
CA LEU A 97 24.25 27.16 61.56
C LEU A 97 24.17 27.26 60.04
N GLU A 98 24.97 28.15 59.45
CA GLU A 98 25.02 28.37 58.00
C GLU A 98 26.12 27.53 57.33
N ASN A 99 27.27 27.40 57.98
CA ASN A 99 28.43 26.67 57.47
C ASN A 99 29.11 25.85 58.58
N ILE A 100 29.53 24.63 58.26
CA ILE A 100 30.43 23.83 59.10
C ILE A 100 31.57 23.26 58.26
N ILE A 101 32.80 23.35 58.77
CA ILE A 101 33.96 22.70 58.18
C ILE A 101 34.21 21.41 58.95
N LEU A 102 34.06 20.26 58.27
CA LEU A 102 34.31 18.93 58.82
C LEU A 102 35.73 18.43 58.50
N PRO A 103 36.31 17.51 59.31
CA PRO A 103 37.55 16.83 58.99
C PRO A 103 37.38 15.98 57.73
N ASN A 104 38.35 16.08 56.80
CA ASN A 104 38.28 15.43 55.48
C ASN A 104 38.46 13.90 55.50
N HIS A 105 38.55 13.26 56.67
CA HIS A 105 38.81 11.83 56.84
C HIS A 105 37.71 11.10 57.65
N LEU A 106 36.56 11.76 57.89
CA LEU A 106 35.44 11.14 58.60
C LEU A 106 34.75 10.06 57.75
N LYS A 107 34.72 8.83 58.25
CA LYS A 107 34.02 7.69 57.62
C LYS A 107 32.50 7.70 57.75
N LYS A 108 31.93 8.42 58.74
CA LYS A 108 30.49 8.38 59.04
C LYS A 108 29.96 9.71 59.58
N ILE A 109 28.86 10.20 59.02
CA ILE A 109 28.02 11.21 59.67
C ILE A 109 27.04 10.46 60.57
N GLN A 110 27.08 10.75 61.88
CA GLN A 110 26.26 10.04 62.86
C GLN A 110 24.78 10.38 62.76
N LYS A 111 23.95 9.54 63.38
CA LYS A 111 22.50 9.73 63.42
C LYS A 111 22.18 11.14 63.96
N SER A 112 21.21 11.82 63.35
CA SER A 112 20.76 13.17 63.72
C SER A 112 21.83 14.27 63.84
N SER A 113 23.08 14.10 63.35
CA SER A 113 24.19 15.05 63.60
C SER A 113 23.87 16.51 63.30
N PHE A 114 23.07 16.80 62.27
CA PHE A 114 22.62 18.12 61.84
C PHE A 114 21.08 18.20 61.74
N TYR A 115 20.36 17.38 62.51
CA TYR A 115 18.90 17.39 62.52
C TYR A 115 18.37 18.79 62.87
N GLU A 116 17.50 19.35 62.04
CA GLU A 116 16.89 20.68 62.22
C GLU A 116 17.89 21.86 62.20
N CYS A 117 19.06 21.69 61.57
CA CYS A 117 19.95 22.80 61.17
C CYS A 117 19.36 23.58 59.98
N SER A 118 18.24 24.26 60.20
CA SER A 118 17.41 24.84 59.13
C SER A 118 18.07 25.94 58.29
N ASN A 119 19.14 26.59 58.79
CA ASN A 119 19.92 27.56 58.00
C ASN A 119 21.14 26.98 57.25
N LEU A 120 21.43 25.68 57.36
CA LEU A 120 22.59 25.07 56.71
C LEU A 120 22.44 25.09 55.19
N LYS A 121 23.30 25.84 54.49
CA LYS A 121 23.19 26.10 53.04
C LYS A 121 23.91 25.05 52.20
N SER A 122 25.08 24.62 52.67
CA SER A 122 25.94 23.62 52.04
C SER A 122 26.75 22.89 53.11
N ILE A 123 27.28 21.73 52.73
CA ILE A 123 28.26 21.00 53.55
C ILE A 123 29.25 20.30 52.63
N LYS A 124 30.54 20.42 52.94
CA LYS A 124 31.59 19.66 52.24
C LYS A 124 31.80 18.33 52.96
N PHE A 125 31.50 17.23 52.30
CA PHE A 125 31.75 15.90 52.84
C PHE A 125 33.23 15.49 52.70
N SER A 126 33.61 14.47 53.47
CA SER A 126 34.89 13.78 53.31
C SER A 126 34.83 12.85 52.10
N ASP A 127 35.89 12.82 51.29
CA ASP A 127 36.04 11.84 50.21
C ASP A 127 36.07 10.39 50.73
N SER A 128 36.42 10.19 52.01
CA SER A 128 36.46 8.90 52.70
C SER A 128 35.15 8.50 53.40
N LEU A 129 34.09 9.30 53.26
CA LEU A 129 32.80 9.06 53.92
C LEU A 129 32.11 7.82 53.32
N GLU A 130 31.79 6.85 54.18
CA GLU A 130 31.15 5.58 53.80
C GLU A 130 29.64 5.54 54.15
N GLU A 131 29.20 6.30 55.16
CA GLU A 131 27.81 6.27 55.65
C GLU A 131 27.25 7.64 56.07
N ILE A 132 26.01 7.92 55.64
CA ILE A 132 25.15 8.97 56.18
C ILE A 132 24.00 8.32 56.96
N SER A 133 24.02 8.46 58.29
CA SER A 133 23.11 7.78 59.21
C SER A 133 21.69 8.37 59.23
N ASN A 134 20.77 7.71 59.95
CA ASN A 134 19.37 8.11 59.98
C ASN A 134 19.20 9.55 60.48
N ASN A 135 18.31 10.31 59.87
CA ASN A 135 17.98 11.70 60.21
C ASN A 135 19.18 12.68 60.20
N ALA A 136 20.34 12.33 59.62
CA ALA A 136 21.58 13.11 59.72
C ALA A 136 21.43 14.60 59.35
N PHE A 137 20.66 14.91 58.30
CA PHE A 137 20.36 16.25 57.79
C PHE A 137 18.85 16.51 57.70
N SER A 138 18.02 15.74 58.41
CA SER A 138 16.57 15.91 58.33
C SER A 138 16.16 17.31 58.83
N PHE A 139 15.20 17.96 58.15
CA PHE A 139 14.80 19.36 58.34
C PHE A 139 15.89 20.42 58.07
N CYS A 140 16.98 20.10 57.35
CA CYS A 140 17.92 21.12 56.82
C CYS A 140 17.28 21.87 55.63
N SER A 141 16.28 22.72 55.90
CA SER A 141 15.41 23.28 54.86
C SER A 141 16.10 24.19 53.83
N LYS A 142 17.25 24.81 54.15
CA LYS A 142 18.04 25.65 53.22
C LYS A 142 19.16 24.91 52.46
N LEU A 143 19.28 23.59 52.60
CA LEU A 143 20.33 22.81 51.96
C LEU A 143 20.01 22.60 50.47
N ILE A 144 20.78 23.22 49.57
CA ILE A 144 20.48 23.27 48.11
C ILE A 144 21.46 22.44 47.28
N ASN A 145 22.76 22.64 47.47
CA ASN A 145 23.82 22.02 46.66
C ASN A 145 24.55 20.96 47.49
N ILE A 146 24.18 19.69 47.27
CA ILE A 146 24.76 18.52 47.95
C ILE A 146 25.54 17.69 46.93
N GLU A 147 26.87 17.74 46.98
CA GLU A 147 27.74 16.81 46.28
C GLU A 147 28.02 15.60 47.19
N LEU A 148 27.47 14.44 46.86
CA LEU A 148 27.70 13.22 47.64
C LEU A 148 29.09 12.64 47.32
N PRO A 149 29.85 12.20 48.35
CA PRO A 149 31.25 11.81 48.17
C PRO A 149 31.41 10.47 47.41
N PRO A 150 32.51 10.30 46.66
CA PRO A 150 32.66 9.21 45.69
C PRO A 150 32.84 7.81 46.31
N ASN A 151 33.08 7.70 47.62
CA ASN A 151 33.20 6.42 48.33
C ASN A 151 31.98 6.08 49.20
N LEU A 152 30.88 6.85 49.08
CA LEU A 152 29.68 6.66 49.88
C LEU A 152 29.04 5.29 49.60
N LYS A 153 28.84 4.49 50.65
CA LYS A 153 28.26 3.13 50.54
C LYS A 153 26.80 3.09 50.98
N SER A 154 26.40 3.93 51.93
CA SER A 154 25.04 3.89 52.47
C SER A 154 24.45 5.24 52.90
N ILE A 155 23.15 5.40 52.64
CA ILE A 155 22.31 6.54 53.02
C ILE A 155 21.06 5.97 53.71
N LYS A 156 20.88 6.27 55.00
CA LYS A 156 19.88 5.59 55.86
C LYS A 156 18.57 6.39 56.02
N ILE A 157 17.63 5.84 56.79
CA ILE A 157 16.27 6.35 57.06
C ILE A 157 16.25 7.88 57.28
N LEU A 158 15.45 8.60 56.49
CA LEU A 158 15.26 10.05 56.59
C LEU A 158 16.58 10.88 56.59
N ALA A 159 17.68 10.36 56.04
CA ALA A 159 19.00 11.03 56.06
C ALA A 159 18.96 12.51 55.62
N PHE A 160 18.13 12.83 54.63
CA PHE A 160 17.88 14.17 54.09
C PHE A 160 16.37 14.53 54.13
N GLY A 161 15.56 13.86 54.95
CA GLY A 161 14.12 14.08 54.99
C GLY A 161 13.76 15.56 55.25
N LYS A 162 12.79 16.12 54.53
CA LYS A 162 12.40 17.55 54.61
C LYS A 162 13.53 18.56 54.33
N CYS A 163 14.53 18.21 53.52
CA CYS A 163 15.43 19.19 52.89
C CYS A 163 14.69 19.92 51.75
N SER A 164 13.79 20.84 52.11
CA SER A 164 12.84 21.43 51.16
C SER A 164 13.46 22.31 50.06
N SER A 165 14.68 22.82 50.19
CA SER A 165 15.37 23.56 49.11
C SER A 165 16.26 22.70 48.20
N LEU A 166 16.38 21.39 48.45
CA LEU A 166 17.18 20.50 47.62
C LEU A 166 16.50 20.30 46.26
N THR A 167 17.16 20.68 45.16
CA THR A 167 16.57 20.65 43.80
C THR A 167 17.04 19.48 42.95
N ASN A 168 18.32 19.14 43.02
CA ASN A 168 18.94 18.10 42.21
C ASN A 168 19.92 17.30 43.08
N ILE A 169 19.94 15.97 42.95
CA ILE A 169 20.96 15.14 43.62
C ILE A 169 21.38 13.94 42.76
N ILE A 170 22.67 13.67 42.74
CA ILE A 170 23.27 12.50 42.08
C ILE A 170 23.73 11.54 43.17
N ILE A 171 23.16 10.33 43.19
CA ILE A 171 23.57 9.27 44.12
C ILE A 171 24.74 8.50 43.48
N PRO A 172 25.93 8.42 44.13
CA PRO A 172 27.11 7.78 43.53
C PRO A 172 26.95 6.27 43.27
N ASP A 173 27.64 5.76 42.24
CA ASP A 173 27.62 4.32 41.87
C ASP A 173 28.13 3.37 42.97
N THR A 174 28.86 3.90 43.95
CA THR A 174 29.32 3.17 45.15
C THR A 174 28.25 2.94 46.21
N VAL A 175 27.09 3.60 46.12
CA VAL A 175 26.00 3.42 47.09
C VAL A 175 25.35 2.06 46.84
N VAL A 176 25.38 1.20 47.85
CA VAL A 176 24.82 -0.16 47.84
C VAL A 176 23.59 -0.26 48.75
N GLU A 177 23.39 0.70 49.67
CA GLU A 177 22.27 0.74 50.60
C GLU A 177 21.67 2.15 50.66
N LEU A 178 20.59 2.37 49.90
CA LEU A 178 19.78 3.57 49.98
C LEU A 178 18.44 3.22 50.64
N ASP A 179 18.13 3.87 51.75
CA ASP A 179 16.81 3.77 52.38
C ASP A 179 15.75 4.55 51.59
N ILE A 180 14.57 3.94 51.43
CA ILE A 180 13.43 4.51 50.68
C ILE A 180 12.99 5.87 51.20
N THR A 181 13.13 6.12 52.51
CA THR A 181 12.71 7.37 53.15
C THR A 181 13.79 8.45 53.15
N ALA A 182 14.99 8.18 52.61
CA ALA A 182 16.14 9.06 52.72
C ALA A 182 15.87 10.52 52.29
N PHE A 183 15.02 10.73 51.28
CA PHE A 183 14.63 12.04 50.72
C PHE A 183 13.15 12.39 50.94
N MET A 184 12.49 11.74 51.91
CA MET A 184 11.07 11.95 52.20
C MET A 184 10.73 13.43 52.42
N LEU A 185 9.70 13.93 51.73
CA LEU A 185 9.20 15.31 51.83
C LEU A 185 10.23 16.41 51.45
N CYS A 186 11.18 16.13 50.56
CA CYS A 186 12.03 17.18 49.94
C CYS A 186 11.28 17.94 48.84
N GLU A 187 10.33 18.79 49.21
CA GLU A 187 9.27 19.34 48.33
C GLU A 187 9.73 19.91 46.97
N ASN A 188 10.90 20.56 46.87
CA ASN A 188 11.42 21.13 45.62
C ASN A 188 12.39 20.22 44.83
N LEU A 189 12.52 18.92 45.18
CA LEU A 189 13.44 18.01 44.48
C LEU A 189 12.91 17.71 43.06
N GLN A 190 13.53 18.34 42.07
CA GLN A 190 13.21 18.22 40.65
C GLN A 190 13.87 17.00 40.00
N ARG A 191 15.10 16.63 40.39
CA ARG A 191 15.81 15.48 39.81
C ARG A 191 16.57 14.65 40.83
N ILE A 192 16.50 13.33 40.70
CA ILE A 192 17.40 12.38 41.37
C ILE A 192 17.97 11.40 40.37
N GLN A 193 19.29 11.26 40.33
CA GLN A 193 19.95 10.21 39.55
C GLN A 193 20.33 9.06 40.48
N LEU A 194 19.85 7.85 40.18
CA LEU A 194 20.07 6.65 40.99
C LEU A 194 21.11 5.71 40.37
N PRO A 195 21.99 5.08 41.17
CA PRO A 195 22.95 4.10 40.67
C PRO A 195 22.29 2.74 40.45
N ILE A 196 22.77 2.04 39.43
CA ILE A 196 22.22 0.73 39.02
C ILE A 196 22.30 -0.35 40.11
N ASN A 197 23.26 -0.23 41.03
CA ASN A 197 23.49 -1.20 42.11
C ASN A 197 22.38 -1.19 43.18
N VAL A 198 21.79 -0.02 43.47
CA VAL A 198 20.67 0.10 44.42
C VAL A 198 19.41 -0.58 43.88
N VAL A 199 19.11 -0.37 42.60
CA VAL A 199 17.92 -0.95 41.95
C VAL A 199 18.03 -2.48 41.87
N ALA A 200 19.20 -3.00 41.48
CA ALA A 200 19.43 -4.42 41.33
C ALA A 200 19.42 -5.22 42.65
N LYS A 201 19.87 -4.61 43.76
CA LYS A 201 19.96 -5.29 45.07
C LYS A 201 18.64 -5.34 45.83
N ASN A 202 17.80 -4.30 45.73
CA ASN A 202 16.60 -4.22 46.56
C ASN A 202 15.45 -5.13 46.09
N GLN A 203 15.30 -5.37 44.77
CA GLN A 203 14.31 -6.25 44.08
C GLN A 203 12.80 -6.09 44.41
N MET A 204 12.43 -5.50 45.55
CA MET A 204 11.09 -5.13 45.99
C MET A 204 11.19 -3.89 46.88
N LEU A 205 10.10 -3.12 46.98
CA LEU A 205 9.96 -2.01 47.95
C LEU A 205 10.95 -0.84 47.78
N ILE A 206 10.83 -0.08 46.68
CA ILE A 206 11.00 1.38 46.78
C ILE A 206 9.59 1.95 46.92
N ASP A 207 9.31 2.58 48.07
CA ASP A 207 8.06 3.32 48.26
C ASP A 207 8.15 4.67 47.54
N TRP A 208 7.58 4.74 46.34
CA TRP A 208 7.62 5.92 45.48
C TRP A 208 6.74 7.08 45.99
N GLU A 209 5.97 6.89 47.08
CA GLU A 209 5.34 8.00 47.82
C GLU A 209 6.36 8.82 48.61
N ALA A 210 7.53 8.25 48.94
CA ALA A 210 8.60 8.96 49.61
C ALA A 210 9.27 10.04 48.74
N PHE A 211 9.15 9.97 47.40
CA PHE A 211 9.69 10.99 46.49
C PHE A 211 8.61 12.00 46.06
N PRO A 212 8.94 13.30 45.97
CA PRO A 212 7.98 14.35 45.57
C PRO A 212 7.26 14.03 44.26
N ARG A 213 6.04 14.57 44.10
CA ARG A 213 5.19 14.27 42.94
C ARG A 213 5.80 14.68 41.59
N TYR A 214 6.82 15.53 41.58
CA TYR A 214 7.42 16.12 40.38
C TYR A 214 8.91 15.77 40.19
N CYS A 215 9.45 14.81 40.95
CA CYS A 215 10.85 14.42 40.86
C CYS A 215 11.10 13.48 39.67
N ILE A 216 11.99 13.88 38.76
CA ILE A 216 12.43 13.10 37.60
C ILE A 216 13.55 12.15 38.04
N ILE A 217 13.41 10.85 37.74
CA ILE A 217 14.36 9.81 38.16
C ILE A 217 15.16 9.29 36.95
N HIS A 218 16.36 9.83 36.71
CA HIS A 218 17.20 9.34 35.61
C HIS A 218 17.81 7.98 35.94
N TYR A 219 17.44 6.96 35.16
CA TYR A 219 18.09 5.64 35.14
C TYR A 219 19.21 5.58 34.10
N LYS A 220 20.30 4.91 34.42
CA LYS A 220 21.45 4.72 33.53
C LYS A 220 21.64 3.24 33.20
N PHE A 221 21.21 2.84 32.01
CA PHE A 221 21.41 1.48 31.48
C PHE A 221 22.91 1.14 31.37
N LYS A 222 23.27 -0.13 31.59
CA LYS A 222 24.58 -0.66 31.23
C LYS A 222 24.62 -0.94 29.73
N LYS A 223 25.81 -0.79 29.14
CA LYS A 223 26.09 -1.16 27.73
C LYS A 223 25.73 -2.63 27.40
N ASN A 224 25.65 -3.50 28.40
CA ASN A 224 25.41 -4.93 28.26
C ASN A 224 24.05 -5.39 28.82
N ASP A 225 23.10 -4.48 29.06
CA ASP A 225 21.75 -4.87 29.54
C ASP A 225 20.98 -5.59 28.43
N THR A 226 20.71 -6.88 28.63
CA THR A 226 20.06 -7.75 27.63
C THR A 226 18.55 -7.89 27.80
N LYS A 227 17.96 -7.39 28.89
CA LYS A 227 16.50 -7.46 29.16
C LYS A 227 16.02 -6.24 29.94
N ILE A 228 14.84 -5.72 29.60
CA ILE A 228 14.11 -4.74 30.42
C ILE A 228 12.94 -5.46 31.09
N LEU A 229 13.11 -5.75 32.38
CA LEU A 229 12.13 -6.44 33.21
C LEU A 229 10.93 -5.54 33.58
N PRO A 230 9.76 -6.11 33.91
CA PRO A 230 8.62 -5.33 34.40
C PRO A 230 8.92 -4.73 35.76
N LEU A 231 8.73 -3.42 35.92
CA LEU A 231 9.02 -2.73 37.19
C LEU A 231 7.96 -2.93 38.30
N SER A 232 6.83 -3.57 38.01
CA SER A 232 5.99 -4.26 39.03
C SER A 232 4.78 -5.02 38.48
N TYR A 233 4.56 -6.25 38.94
CA TYR A 233 3.21 -6.79 39.18
C TYR A 233 3.25 -7.74 40.38
N TYR A 234 2.67 -7.33 41.52
CA TYR A 234 2.28 -8.27 42.58
C TYR A 234 0.97 -7.85 43.23
N LYS A 235 0.04 -8.80 43.30
CA LYS A 235 -1.26 -8.67 43.96
C LYS A 235 -1.09 -8.42 45.47
N ASN A 236 -1.54 -7.27 45.97
CA ASN A 236 -2.50 -7.26 47.08
C ASN A 236 -3.27 -5.94 47.17
N GLN A 237 -4.40 -5.98 47.88
CA GLN A 237 -5.47 -4.98 47.75
C GLN A 237 -5.13 -3.64 48.41
N ARG A 238 -5.58 -2.53 47.79
CA ARG A 238 -5.54 -1.12 48.26
C ARG A 238 -4.23 -0.31 48.16
N LEU A 239 -3.35 -0.64 47.22
CA LEU A 239 -2.42 0.34 46.62
C LEU A 239 -2.50 0.23 45.09
N THR A 240 -3.34 1.06 44.47
CA THR A 240 -3.53 1.12 43.02
C THR A 240 -2.53 2.07 42.38
N GLU A 241 -1.84 1.59 41.34
CA GLU A 241 -0.84 2.30 40.51
C GLU A 241 0.55 2.52 41.13
N ILE A 242 1.48 1.61 40.81
CA ILE A 242 2.90 1.99 40.69
C ILE A 242 3.03 2.74 39.36
N ASN A 243 3.03 4.07 39.45
CA ASN A 243 2.89 4.93 38.29
C ASN A 243 4.26 5.36 37.73
N LEU A 244 4.71 4.69 36.66
CA LEU A 244 6.00 4.91 36.00
C LEU A 244 6.17 6.31 35.37
N ASN A 245 5.10 7.12 35.31
CA ASN A 245 5.15 8.52 34.86
C ASN A 245 6.36 9.30 35.39
N LYS A 246 6.75 9.14 36.67
CA LYS A 246 7.83 9.92 37.31
C LYS A 246 9.27 9.58 36.86
N ILE A 247 9.51 8.40 36.29
CA ILE A 247 10.88 8.02 35.92
C ILE A 247 11.33 8.73 34.62
N PHE A 248 10.40 8.94 33.68
CA PHE A 248 10.68 9.51 32.35
C PHE A 248 9.95 10.84 32.05
N PHE A 249 9.59 11.62 33.08
CA PHE A 249 9.09 12.99 32.88
C PHE A 249 10.19 13.87 32.28
N GLY A 250 10.14 14.10 30.96
CA GLY A 250 11.10 14.92 30.21
C GLY A 250 11.93 14.18 29.16
N THR A 251 11.67 12.90 28.92
CA THR A 251 12.32 12.12 27.85
C THR A 251 11.40 11.99 26.64
N GLU A 252 11.47 12.96 25.72
CA GLU A 252 10.71 12.96 24.46
C GLU A 252 11.13 11.81 23.52
N VAL A 253 12.43 11.48 23.52
CA VAL A 253 13.06 10.43 22.72
C VAL A 253 13.75 9.41 23.62
N LEU A 254 13.36 8.13 23.54
CA LEU A 254 13.97 7.03 24.28
C LEU A 254 14.85 6.17 23.38
N ASP A 255 16.18 6.27 23.58
CA ASP A 255 17.16 5.37 22.99
C ASP A 255 17.46 4.20 23.94
N LEU A 256 17.22 2.97 23.46
CA LEU A 256 17.42 1.74 24.22
C LEU A 256 18.80 1.12 23.94
N PRO A 257 19.42 0.38 24.89
CA PRO A 257 20.78 -0.13 24.74
C PRO A 257 20.91 -1.17 23.61
N GLU A 258 21.98 -1.04 22.80
CA GLU A 258 22.25 -1.84 21.58
C GLU A 258 22.23 -3.38 21.74
N ASN A 259 22.30 -3.89 22.97
CA ASN A 259 22.33 -5.32 23.29
C ASN A 259 21.00 -5.84 23.88
N LEU A 260 19.94 -5.01 23.93
CA LEU A 260 18.64 -5.35 24.50
C LEU A 260 17.94 -6.46 23.70
N ILE A 261 17.68 -7.61 24.30
CA ILE A 261 17.06 -8.78 23.66
C ILE A 261 15.54 -8.83 23.89
N SER A 262 15.04 -8.43 25.06
CA SER A 262 13.60 -8.37 25.32
C SER A 262 13.15 -7.12 26.10
N ILE A 263 12.01 -6.58 25.68
CA ILE A 263 11.16 -5.67 26.43
C ILE A 263 10.02 -6.53 26.97
N GLU A 264 9.89 -6.65 28.28
CA GLU A 264 8.89 -7.52 28.89
C GLU A 264 7.49 -6.86 28.94
N MET A 265 6.51 -7.60 29.47
CA MET A 265 5.12 -7.13 29.64
C MET A 265 5.08 -5.84 30.49
N LEU A 266 4.33 -4.82 30.06
CA LEU A 266 4.10 -3.54 30.78
C LEU A 266 5.35 -2.66 31.05
N SER A 267 6.51 -2.88 30.40
CA SER A 267 7.76 -2.15 30.70
C SER A 267 7.72 -0.61 30.64
N PHE A 268 6.85 -0.01 29.83
CA PHE A 268 6.68 1.44 29.62
C PHE A 268 5.21 1.88 29.79
N TYR A 269 4.46 1.18 30.65
CA TYR A 269 3.05 1.49 30.93
C TYR A 269 2.89 2.93 31.48
N HIS A 270 1.95 3.70 30.92
CA HIS A 270 1.69 5.11 31.26
C HIS A 270 2.86 6.10 31.02
N CYS A 271 3.80 5.86 30.09
CA CYS A 271 4.81 6.88 29.73
C CYS A 271 4.18 8.04 28.91
N SER A 272 3.46 8.93 29.60
CA SER A 272 2.58 9.96 28.99
C SER A 272 3.28 11.09 28.23
N ASN A 273 4.60 11.26 28.36
CA ASN A 273 5.40 12.24 27.62
C ASN A 273 6.38 11.62 26.62
N LEU A 274 6.35 10.31 26.45
CA LEU A 274 7.19 9.62 25.47
C LEU A 274 6.60 9.86 24.08
N GLU A 275 7.34 10.54 23.21
CA GLU A 275 6.86 10.90 21.85
C GLU A 275 7.43 9.95 20.80
N LYS A 276 8.69 9.52 20.99
CA LYS A 276 9.42 8.63 20.09
C LYS A 276 10.24 7.57 20.83
N VAL A 277 10.22 6.34 20.32
CA VAL A 277 11.07 5.23 20.77
C VAL A 277 11.91 4.69 19.61
N THR A 278 13.21 4.44 19.84
CA THR A 278 14.07 3.72 18.91
C THR A 278 14.42 2.34 19.48
N LEU A 279 13.92 1.27 18.86
CA LEU A 279 14.22 -0.11 19.24
C LEU A 279 15.50 -0.60 18.53
N PRO A 280 16.55 -1.02 19.26
CA PRO A 280 17.78 -1.53 18.65
C PRO A 280 17.59 -2.90 17.98
N ALA A 281 18.48 -3.21 17.04
CA ALA A 281 18.43 -4.42 16.22
C ALA A 281 18.48 -5.74 17.00
N SER A 282 18.93 -5.70 18.26
CA SER A 282 19.00 -6.83 19.18
C SER A 282 17.64 -7.29 19.71
N VAL A 283 16.60 -6.46 19.67
CA VAL A 283 15.29 -6.74 20.32
C VAL A 283 14.55 -7.83 19.56
N LYS A 284 14.15 -8.90 20.27
CA LYS A 284 13.43 -10.06 19.72
C LYS A 284 12.03 -10.27 20.31
N LEU A 285 11.70 -9.59 21.40
CA LEU A 285 10.42 -9.75 22.08
C LEU A 285 9.96 -8.42 22.68
N ILE A 286 8.70 -8.09 22.46
CA ILE A 286 7.97 -7.01 23.14
C ILE A 286 6.76 -7.63 23.81
N GLY A 287 6.72 -7.55 25.14
CA GLY A 287 5.65 -8.10 25.95
C GLY A 287 4.34 -7.32 25.83
N ARG A 288 3.24 -7.98 26.18
CA ARG A 288 1.88 -7.43 26.14
C ARG A 288 1.80 -6.10 26.89
N GLN A 289 1.05 -5.14 26.35
CA GLN A 289 0.83 -3.81 26.96
C GLN A 289 2.12 -3.03 27.31
N ALA A 290 3.28 -3.35 26.73
CA ALA A 290 4.55 -2.69 27.04
C ALA A 290 4.48 -1.16 26.96
N PHE A 291 3.76 -0.59 25.99
CA PHE A 291 3.60 0.86 25.79
C PHE A 291 2.16 1.36 26.02
N TYR A 292 1.34 0.64 26.79
CA TYR A 292 -0.07 1.02 26.99
C TYR A 292 -0.20 2.34 27.77
N TYR A 293 -1.19 3.16 27.40
CA TYR A 293 -1.41 4.53 27.90
C TYR A 293 -0.24 5.53 27.75
N CYS A 294 0.66 5.35 26.77
CA CYS A 294 1.62 6.38 26.38
C CYS A 294 0.95 7.48 25.51
N GLY A 295 0.21 8.40 26.14
CA GLY A 295 -0.71 9.32 25.45
C GLY A 295 -0.12 10.32 24.43
N LYS A 296 1.21 10.43 24.32
CA LYS A 296 1.89 11.22 23.28
C LYS A 296 2.72 10.39 22.28
N LEU A 297 2.77 9.06 22.45
CA LEU A 297 3.64 8.20 21.65
C LEU A 297 3.11 8.10 20.21
N SER A 298 3.78 8.80 19.30
CA SER A 298 3.42 8.87 17.88
C SER A 298 4.30 7.98 17.01
N THR A 299 5.55 7.72 17.44
CA THR A 299 6.57 7.08 16.59
C THR A 299 7.27 5.94 17.32
N ILE A 300 7.27 4.75 16.73
CA ILE A 300 8.17 3.65 17.13
C ILE A 300 9.03 3.27 15.92
N ILE A 301 10.34 3.50 16.01
CA ILE A 301 11.32 3.04 15.02
C ILE A 301 11.80 1.66 15.45
N CYS A 302 11.60 0.66 14.59
CA CYS A 302 12.06 -0.71 14.79
C CYS A 302 13.32 -0.94 13.94
N ASN A 303 14.49 -1.15 14.57
CA ASN A 303 15.72 -1.51 13.84
C ASN A 303 15.95 -3.04 13.78
N THR A 304 14.94 -3.86 14.07
CA THR A 304 15.01 -5.33 14.19
C THR A 304 13.99 -6.04 13.29
N LEU A 305 14.34 -7.26 12.87
CA LEU A 305 13.64 -8.11 11.91
C LEU A 305 13.03 -9.38 12.52
N ASP A 306 13.19 -9.59 13.83
CA ASP A 306 12.87 -10.83 14.56
C ASP A 306 11.96 -10.55 15.78
N ILE A 307 10.97 -9.64 15.69
CA ILE A 307 10.04 -9.43 16.80
C ILE A 307 8.79 -10.30 16.66
N SER A 308 8.62 -11.28 17.56
CA SER A 308 7.33 -11.96 17.74
C SER A 308 6.34 -11.01 18.42
N LEU A 309 5.44 -10.39 17.64
CA LEU A 309 4.61 -9.28 18.10
C LEU A 309 3.29 -9.71 18.77
N SER A 310 3.21 -9.54 20.10
CA SER A 310 1.97 -9.65 20.87
C SER A 310 1.25 -8.29 21.03
N PHE A 311 1.09 -7.55 19.93
CA PHE A 311 0.41 -6.25 19.92
C PHE A 311 -1.11 -6.40 20.05
N GLN A 312 -1.60 -6.44 21.29
CA GLN A 312 -3.04 -6.42 21.59
C GLN A 312 -3.57 -5.06 22.03
N SER A 313 -2.71 -4.02 22.04
CA SER A 313 -3.06 -2.64 22.43
C SER A 313 -1.90 -1.66 22.21
N LEU A 314 -1.68 -1.21 20.98
CA LEU A 314 -0.95 0.04 20.71
C LEU A 314 -1.99 1.20 20.65
N PRO A 315 -1.65 2.44 21.04
CA PRO A 315 -2.52 3.59 20.79
C PRO A 315 -2.78 3.78 19.28
N GLU A 316 -3.95 4.33 18.95
CA GLU A 316 -4.54 4.44 17.60
C GLU A 316 -3.77 5.36 16.62
N SER A 317 -2.54 5.77 16.95
CA SER A 317 -1.79 6.85 16.27
C SER A 317 -0.28 6.58 16.16
N ILE A 318 0.14 5.33 15.94
CA ILE A 318 1.58 4.97 15.82
C ILE A 318 2.00 4.75 14.37
N THR A 319 3.06 5.47 13.96
CA THR A 319 3.86 5.17 12.78
C THR A 319 4.95 4.16 13.14
N ILE A 320 5.01 3.04 12.41
CA ILE A 320 6.05 2.00 12.57
C ILE A 320 7.01 2.07 11.37
N GLN A 321 8.27 2.40 11.63
CA GLN A 321 9.33 2.30 10.64
C GLN A 321 10.04 0.96 10.80
N PHE A 322 9.92 0.07 9.81
CA PHE A 322 10.55 -1.25 9.77
C PHE A 322 11.89 -1.22 9.02
N PRO A 323 12.84 -2.12 9.30
CA PRO A 323 14.00 -2.39 8.45
C PRO A 323 13.65 -3.44 7.37
N GLU A 324 14.63 -3.81 6.56
CA GLU A 324 14.53 -4.60 5.32
C GLU A 324 13.47 -5.72 5.30
N PRO A 325 12.58 -5.74 4.29
CA PRO A 325 11.41 -6.62 4.28
C PRO A 325 11.83 -8.08 4.17
N GLN A 326 11.15 -8.95 4.91
CA GLN A 326 11.51 -10.36 5.06
C GLN A 326 10.84 -11.26 4.02
N SER A 327 11.55 -12.30 3.57
CA SER A 327 11.04 -13.30 2.63
C SER A 327 10.78 -14.66 3.32
N GLY A 328 9.96 -15.50 2.68
CA GLY A 328 9.64 -16.84 3.17
C GLY A 328 8.66 -16.83 4.36
N TYR A 329 8.73 -17.85 5.23
CA TYR A 329 7.78 -18.02 6.34
C TYR A 329 7.67 -16.82 7.29
N LYS A 330 8.75 -16.03 7.46
CA LYS A 330 8.76 -14.83 8.28
C LYS A 330 7.83 -13.73 7.78
N ALA A 331 7.56 -13.66 6.48
CA ALA A 331 6.64 -12.67 5.91
C ALA A 331 5.20 -12.82 6.48
N TYR A 332 4.79 -14.04 6.82
CA TYR A 332 3.49 -14.30 7.45
C TYR A 332 3.39 -13.81 8.90
N GLU A 333 4.49 -13.52 9.60
CA GLU A 333 4.44 -13.03 11.00
C GLU A 333 3.81 -11.63 11.10
N TYR A 334 3.82 -10.87 10.01
CA TYR A 334 3.21 -9.54 9.91
C TYR A 334 1.78 -9.56 9.40
N SER A 335 1.25 -10.74 9.04
CA SER A 335 -0.07 -10.88 8.41
C SER A 335 -1.21 -10.36 9.30
N GLY A 336 -2.03 -9.44 8.78
CA GLY A 336 -3.20 -8.94 9.50
C GLY A 336 -2.95 -7.76 10.44
N GLN A 337 -1.80 -7.09 10.34
CA GLN A 337 -1.49 -5.90 11.15
C GLN A 337 -2.13 -4.63 10.57
N GLN A 338 -2.46 -3.67 11.43
CA GLN A 338 -3.00 -2.37 11.05
C GLN A 338 -1.93 -1.29 11.18
N PHE A 339 -1.75 -0.50 10.12
CA PHE A 339 -0.77 0.58 10.01
C PHE A 339 -1.46 1.85 9.51
N ILE A 340 -1.00 3.00 10.01
CA ILE A 340 -1.52 4.31 9.60
C ILE A 340 -0.71 4.81 8.40
N GLU A 341 0.61 4.74 8.52
CA GLU A 341 1.55 4.99 7.44
C GLU A 341 2.60 3.88 7.41
N LEU A 342 2.88 3.34 6.22
CA LEU A 342 4.00 2.44 5.95
C LEU A 342 5.09 3.22 5.23
N THR A 343 6.15 3.58 5.95
CA THR A 343 7.38 4.12 5.36
C THR A 343 8.38 2.99 5.11
N ILE A 344 8.74 2.75 3.85
CA ILE A 344 9.72 1.73 3.47
C ILE A 344 11.11 2.37 3.34
N PRO A 345 12.14 2.00 4.14
CA PRO A 345 13.48 2.59 4.04
C PRO A 345 14.06 2.64 2.62
N SER A 346 14.77 3.73 2.30
CA SER A 346 15.23 4.04 0.94
C SER A 346 16.32 3.11 0.38
N ASN A 347 16.94 2.27 1.22
CA ASN A 347 17.84 1.19 0.79
C ASN A 347 17.08 -0.04 0.25
N ILE A 348 15.77 -0.12 0.48
CA ILE A 348 14.92 -1.22 0.01
C ILE A 348 14.45 -0.89 -1.40
N ILE A 349 14.83 -1.78 -2.32
CA ILE A 349 14.56 -1.70 -3.75
C ILE A 349 13.52 -2.76 -4.14
N ASP A 350 13.63 -3.97 -3.58
CA ASP A 350 12.72 -5.08 -3.87
C ASP A 350 11.92 -5.45 -2.61
N LEU A 351 10.59 -5.44 -2.72
CA LEU A 351 9.71 -6.08 -1.74
C LEU A 351 9.60 -7.59 -2.04
N PRO A 352 9.81 -8.47 -1.04
CA PRO A 352 9.74 -9.92 -1.19
C PRO A 352 8.30 -10.44 -1.27
N PRO A 353 8.09 -11.75 -1.47
CA PRO A 353 6.76 -12.34 -1.38
C PRO A 353 6.13 -12.21 0.03
N PHE A 354 4.81 -12.04 0.07
CA PHE A 354 3.94 -12.04 1.27
C PHE A 354 4.19 -10.95 2.35
N CYS A 355 5.07 -9.96 2.14
CA CYS A 355 5.54 -9.03 3.18
C CYS A 355 4.46 -8.33 4.04
N TYR A 356 3.34 -7.97 3.43
CA TYR A 356 2.27 -7.13 3.98
C TYR A 356 0.88 -7.77 3.76
N TYR A 357 0.84 -9.10 3.70
CA TYR A 357 -0.37 -9.88 3.47
C TYR A 357 -1.45 -9.54 4.52
N ARG A 358 -2.70 -9.31 4.11
CA ARG A 358 -3.83 -8.92 5.00
C ARG A 358 -3.64 -7.64 5.84
N CYS A 359 -2.64 -6.81 5.55
CA CYS A 359 -2.38 -5.62 6.37
C CYS A 359 -3.27 -4.43 5.99
N SER A 360 -3.53 -3.51 6.92
CA SER A 360 -4.32 -2.30 6.70
C SER A 360 -3.40 -1.07 6.67
N PHE A 361 -3.63 -0.12 5.75
CA PHE A 361 -2.76 1.04 5.49
C PHE A 361 -3.57 2.30 5.19
N GLY A 362 -3.19 3.43 5.81
CA GLY A 362 -3.70 4.77 5.44
C GLY A 362 -2.87 5.45 4.34
N LEU A 363 -1.55 5.29 4.36
CA LEU A 363 -0.63 5.81 3.34
C LEU A 363 0.59 4.89 3.20
N ILE A 364 1.13 4.74 1.99
CA ILE A 364 2.45 4.13 1.74
C ILE A 364 3.37 5.23 1.19
N SER A 365 4.48 5.49 1.88
CA SER A 365 5.46 6.50 1.48
C SER A 365 6.79 5.83 1.13
N GLN A 366 7.22 5.93 -0.14
CA GLN A 366 8.63 6.03 -0.62
C GLN A 366 8.81 5.81 -2.13
N ASN A 367 9.89 6.41 -2.68
CA ASN A 367 10.20 6.44 -4.13
C ASN A 367 11.27 5.42 -4.57
N SER A 368 11.81 4.58 -3.67
CA SER A 368 12.95 3.69 -3.97
C SER A 368 12.56 2.30 -4.51
N ILE A 369 11.30 1.89 -4.31
CA ILE A 369 10.84 0.53 -4.60
C ILE A 369 10.76 0.33 -6.12
N LYS A 370 11.45 -0.69 -6.62
CA LYS A 370 11.47 -1.12 -8.02
C LYS A 370 10.71 -2.42 -8.27
N LYS A 371 10.57 -3.29 -7.28
CA LYS A 371 9.86 -4.56 -7.42
C LYS A 371 8.92 -4.85 -6.25
N ILE A 372 7.74 -5.39 -6.56
CA ILE A 372 6.80 -5.93 -5.57
C ILE A 372 6.72 -7.44 -5.72
N GLY A 373 6.87 -8.17 -4.61
CA GLY A 373 6.86 -9.63 -4.60
C GLY A 373 5.47 -10.26 -4.57
N THR A 374 5.43 -11.54 -4.91
CA THR A 374 4.22 -12.36 -4.99
C THR A 374 3.39 -12.29 -3.71
N TYR A 375 2.09 -12.01 -3.80
CA TYR A 375 1.16 -11.79 -2.67
C TYR A 375 1.56 -10.71 -1.64
N CYS A 376 2.54 -9.83 -1.88
CA CYS A 376 3.06 -8.94 -0.82
C CYS A 376 1.96 -8.10 -0.15
N PHE A 377 1.02 -7.52 -0.88
CA PHE A 377 -0.11 -6.73 -0.36
C PHE A 377 -1.48 -7.43 -0.59
N ALA A 378 -1.52 -8.76 -0.72
CA ALA A 378 -2.78 -9.44 -1.02
C ALA A 378 -3.72 -9.43 0.20
N ASN A 379 -5.01 -9.20 -0.04
CA ASN A 379 -6.05 -8.99 0.98
C ASN A 379 -5.80 -7.75 1.87
N ALA A 380 -4.97 -6.80 1.43
CA ALA A 380 -4.67 -5.62 2.21
C ALA A 380 -5.80 -4.57 2.11
N GLU A 381 -6.01 -3.82 3.18
CA GLU A 381 -6.97 -2.72 3.23
C GLU A 381 -6.22 -1.41 2.97
N MET A 382 -6.43 -0.84 1.79
CA MET A 382 -5.94 0.49 1.40
C MET A 382 -6.90 1.06 0.35
N THR A 383 -6.99 2.38 0.20
CA THR A 383 -7.87 3.05 -0.79
C THR A 383 -7.10 3.56 -2.01
N GLU A 384 -5.88 4.06 -1.81
CA GLU A 384 -5.01 4.54 -2.87
C GLU A 384 -3.57 4.08 -2.65
N ILE A 385 -2.83 3.82 -3.74
CA ILE A 385 -1.40 3.55 -3.68
C ILE A 385 -0.65 4.19 -4.85
N ASP A 386 0.45 4.87 -4.54
CA ASP A 386 1.39 5.40 -5.52
C ASP A 386 2.49 4.36 -5.80
N LEU A 387 2.53 3.86 -7.03
CA LEU A 387 3.52 2.90 -7.53
C LEU A 387 4.45 3.54 -8.59
N SER A 388 4.56 4.86 -8.62
CA SER A 388 5.36 5.60 -9.61
C SER A 388 6.84 5.17 -9.68
N GLY A 389 7.43 4.67 -8.61
CA GLY A 389 8.81 4.14 -8.62
C GLY A 389 8.97 2.74 -9.25
N VAL A 390 7.88 1.96 -9.26
CA VAL A 390 7.91 0.49 -9.42
C VAL A 390 8.02 0.08 -10.88
N GLU A 391 8.87 -0.90 -11.15
CA GLU A 391 9.12 -1.47 -12.48
C GLU A 391 8.39 -2.81 -12.67
N ILE A 392 8.30 -3.63 -11.61
CA ILE A 392 7.72 -4.98 -11.68
C ILE A 392 6.77 -5.21 -10.51
N ILE A 393 5.53 -5.61 -10.82
CA ILE A 393 4.55 -6.08 -9.83
C ILE A 393 4.43 -7.60 -9.94
N GLY A 394 4.66 -8.32 -8.86
CA GLY A 394 4.62 -9.78 -8.82
C GLY A 394 3.22 -10.39 -8.76
N ASP A 395 3.16 -11.71 -8.90
CA ASP A 395 1.91 -12.46 -8.97
C ASP A 395 1.04 -12.26 -7.71
N CYS A 396 -0.27 -12.09 -7.89
CA CYS A 396 -1.23 -11.87 -6.82
C CYS A 396 -0.88 -10.72 -5.86
N ALA A 397 0.03 -9.79 -6.22
CA ALA A 397 0.62 -8.82 -5.29
C ALA A 397 -0.40 -8.00 -4.50
N PHE A 398 -1.54 -7.66 -5.08
CA PHE A 398 -2.65 -6.90 -4.49
C PHE A 398 -3.98 -7.69 -4.53
N ALA A 399 -3.94 -9.00 -4.76
CA ALA A 399 -5.15 -9.78 -4.98
C ALA A 399 -6.09 -9.76 -3.76
N ASN A 400 -7.38 -9.53 -3.99
CA ASN A 400 -8.45 -9.36 -3.00
C ASN A 400 -8.29 -8.12 -2.09
N SER A 401 -7.58 -7.07 -2.51
CA SER A 401 -7.55 -5.79 -1.80
C SER A 401 -8.85 -5.01 -2.06
N LEU A 402 -9.92 -5.42 -1.38
CA LEU A 402 -11.31 -5.05 -1.69
C LEU A 402 -11.65 -3.56 -1.60
N ASN A 403 -10.82 -2.77 -0.90
CA ASN A 403 -11.01 -1.33 -0.69
C ASN A 403 -10.17 -0.45 -1.63
N LEU A 404 -9.31 -1.05 -2.45
CA LEU A 404 -8.41 -0.30 -3.33
C LEU A 404 -9.22 0.34 -4.47
N GLU A 405 -9.22 1.67 -4.54
CA GLU A 405 -9.98 2.46 -5.52
C GLU A 405 -9.09 3.02 -6.64
N ARG A 406 -7.86 3.43 -6.32
CA ARG A 406 -6.93 4.09 -7.25
C ARG A 406 -5.49 3.59 -7.13
N VAL A 407 -4.83 3.41 -8.27
CA VAL A 407 -3.39 3.10 -8.36
C VAL A 407 -2.72 4.10 -9.32
N ILE A 408 -1.56 4.63 -8.93
CA ILE A 408 -0.77 5.57 -9.74
C ILE A 408 0.47 4.85 -10.28
N PHE A 409 0.75 4.99 -11.57
CA PHE A 409 1.93 4.46 -12.23
C PHE A 409 2.72 5.56 -12.95
N SER A 410 4.00 5.30 -13.25
CA SER A 410 4.84 6.14 -14.11
C SER A 410 5.62 5.31 -15.13
N ASP A 411 6.37 5.98 -16.02
CA ASP A 411 7.36 5.42 -16.95
C ASP A 411 8.35 4.38 -16.37
N SER A 412 8.42 4.19 -15.05
CA SER A 412 9.17 3.06 -14.46
C SER A 412 8.53 1.70 -14.78
N LEU A 413 7.19 1.60 -14.84
CA LEU A 413 6.50 0.32 -14.90
C LEU A 413 6.77 -0.45 -16.19
N LYS A 414 7.12 -1.73 -16.07
CA LYS A 414 7.40 -2.66 -17.18
C LYS A 414 6.44 -3.84 -17.21
N MET A 415 6.11 -4.41 -16.05
CA MET A 415 5.36 -5.68 -15.96
C MET A 415 4.38 -5.73 -14.79
N ILE A 416 3.18 -6.24 -15.04
CA ILE A 416 2.19 -6.63 -14.03
C ILE A 416 1.99 -8.15 -14.10
N GLY A 417 2.37 -8.85 -13.03
CA GLY A 417 2.36 -10.31 -12.90
C GLY A 417 0.98 -10.94 -12.81
N LYS A 418 0.95 -12.28 -12.73
CA LYS A 418 -0.28 -13.07 -12.81
C LYS A 418 -1.24 -12.74 -11.68
N TYR A 419 -2.50 -12.49 -11.97
CA TYR A 419 -3.54 -12.18 -10.98
C TYR A 419 -3.19 -11.01 -10.03
N ALA A 420 -2.27 -10.11 -10.41
CA ALA A 420 -1.70 -9.11 -9.50
C ALA A 420 -2.76 -8.25 -8.78
N PHE A 421 -3.83 -7.84 -9.46
CA PHE A 421 -4.94 -7.06 -8.89
C PHE A 421 -6.26 -7.86 -8.89
N ALA A 422 -6.21 -9.19 -8.97
CA ALA A 422 -7.42 -10.02 -9.04
C ALA A 422 -8.37 -9.76 -7.87
N SER A 423 -9.68 -9.66 -8.16
CA SER A 423 -10.75 -9.37 -7.20
C SER A 423 -10.65 -8.03 -6.46
N CYS A 424 -9.93 -7.04 -6.98
CA CYS A 424 -9.95 -5.66 -6.46
C CYS A 424 -11.26 -4.94 -6.86
N LYS A 425 -12.38 -5.32 -6.25
CA LYS A 425 -13.74 -4.94 -6.69
C LYS A 425 -14.03 -3.43 -6.71
N GLN A 426 -13.38 -2.64 -5.85
CA GLN A 426 -13.56 -1.18 -5.80
C GLN A 426 -12.58 -0.41 -6.70
N LEU A 427 -11.67 -1.10 -7.41
CA LEU A 427 -10.65 -0.48 -8.25
C LEU A 427 -11.30 0.17 -9.48
N ARG A 428 -11.28 1.49 -9.53
CA ARG A 428 -11.90 2.32 -10.58
C ARG A 428 -10.87 2.94 -11.50
N THR A 429 -9.77 3.43 -10.92
CA THR A 429 -8.83 4.34 -11.58
C THR A 429 -7.42 3.78 -11.57
N LEU A 430 -6.81 3.70 -12.77
CA LEU A 430 -5.40 3.41 -12.96
C LEU A 430 -4.78 4.58 -13.74
N ASP A 431 -3.93 5.36 -13.07
CA ASP A 431 -3.28 6.53 -13.64
C ASP A 431 -1.96 6.13 -14.31
N PHE A 432 -2.06 5.75 -15.59
CA PHE A 432 -0.90 5.40 -16.40
C PHE A 432 -0.20 6.63 -16.97
N ASN A 433 0.65 7.28 -16.16
CA ASN A 433 1.62 8.27 -16.64
C ASN A 433 2.81 7.57 -17.33
N ILE A 434 2.50 6.80 -18.38
CA ILE A 434 3.43 5.90 -19.08
C ILE A 434 3.48 6.24 -20.58
N HIS A 435 4.67 6.34 -21.15
CA HIS A 435 4.91 6.66 -22.56
C HIS A 435 5.35 5.47 -23.44
N HIS A 436 5.54 4.28 -22.88
CA HIS A 436 5.80 3.00 -23.58
C HIS A 436 4.70 1.95 -23.30
N SER A 437 4.80 0.79 -23.96
CA SER A 437 3.93 -0.37 -23.72
C SER A 437 4.40 -1.22 -22.53
N ILE A 438 3.45 -1.78 -21.76
CA ILE A 438 3.72 -2.62 -20.58
C ILE A 438 3.31 -4.08 -20.83
N GLU A 439 4.00 -5.00 -20.17
CA GLU A 439 3.63 -6.42 -20.13
C GLU A 439 2.55 -6.66 -19.08
N LEU A 440 1.45 -7.31 -19.47
CA LEU A 440 0.47 -7.88 -18.55
C LEU A 440 0.54 -9.41 -18.61
N GLN A 441 0.32 -10.05 -17.47
CA GLN A 441 0.23 -11.51 -17.38
C GLN A 441 -1.18 -11.99 -17.03
N GLU A 442 -1.35 -13.31 -17.12
CA GLU A 442 -2.61 -14.05 -16.91
C GLU A 442 -3.44 -13.53 -15.72
N GLY A 443 -4.71 -13.18 -15.97
CA GLY A 443 -5.66 -12.80 -14.92
C GLY A 443 -5.36 -11.50 -14.17
N ALA A 444 -4.40 -10.67 -14.61
CA ALA A 444 -3.89 -9.51 -13.86
C ALA A 444 -4.97 -8.59 -13.25
N PHE A 445 -6.13 -8.44 -13.91
CA PHE A 445 -7.25 -7.61 -13.47
C PHE A 445 -8.60 -8.37 -13.43
N CYS A 446 -8.62 -9.69 -13.26
CA CYS A 446 -9.87 -10.44 -13.23
C CYS A 446 -10.74 -10.05 -12.01
N SER A 447 -12.06 -10.05 -12.18
CA SER A 447 -13.06 -9.68 -11.16
C SER A 447 -12.91 -8.27 -10.55
N CYS A 448 -12.30 -7.33 -11.29
CA CYS A 448 -12.20 -5.90 -10.94
C CYS A 448 -13.44 -5.12 -11.39
N ASP A 449 -14.59 -5.43 -10.79
CA ASP A 449 -15.94 -5.01 -11.24
C ASP A 449 -16.10 -3.54 -11.67
N GLY A 450 -15.38 -2.58 -11.07
CA GLY A 450 -15.50 -1.14 -11.32
C GLY A 450 -14.45 -0.53 -12.28
N LEU A 451 -13.58 -1.34 -12.88
CA LEU A 451 -12.36 -0.90 -13.56
C LEU A 451 -12.61 -0.25 -14.93
N ASN A 452 -12.06 0.95 -15.14
CA ASN A 452 -11.99 1.55 -16.48
C ASN A 452 -10.85 0.91 -17.30
N ILE A 453 -11.17 -0.14 -18.07
CA ILE A 453 -10.18 -0.87 -18.88
C ILE A 453 -9.60 -0.05 -20.04
N SER A 454 -10.25 1.03 -20.50
CA SER A 454 -9.78 1.79 -21.67
C SER A 454 -8.38 2.41 -21.49
N SER A 455 -8.03 2.81 -20.26
CA SER A 455 -6.68 3.31 -19.97
C SER A 455 -5.61 2.22 -20.10
N ILE A 456 -5.94 0.98 -19.71
CA ILE A 456 -5.07 -0.20 -19.79
C ILE A 456 -4.86 -0.61 -21.25
N LEU A 457 -5.94 -0.73 -22.02
CA LEU A 457 -5.90 -1.17 -23.42
C LEU A 457 -5.02 -0.23 -24.28
N SER A 458 -4.90 1.04 -23.92
CA SER A 458 -4.01 2.02 -24.59
C SER A 458 -2.51 1.83 -24.32
N LYS A 459 -2.12 0.90 -23.43
CA LYS A 459 -0.74 0.69 -22.96
C LYS A 459 -0.20 -0.71 -23.24
N ILE A 460 -0.91 -1.54 -23.98
CA ILE A 460 -0.57 -2.96 -24.21
C ILE A 460 -0.70 -3.34 -25.68
N GLU A 461 0.09 -4.34 -26.08
CA GLU A 461 0.08 -4.91 -27.45
C GLU A 461 -0.60 -6.30 -27.49
N TYR A 462 -0.81 -6.91 -26.32
CA TYR A 462 -1.30 -8.26 -26.12
C TYR A 462 -2.19 -8.29 -24.87
N ILE A 463 -3.36 -8.92 -24.94
CA ILE A 463 -4.20 -9.20 -23.77
C ILE A 463 -3.97 -10.66 -23.35
N PRO A 464 -3.51 -10.93 -22.12
CA PRO A 464 -3.29 -12.29 -21.65
C PRO A 464 -4.57 -12.99 -21.23
N ASP A 465 -4.49 -14.32 -21.10
CA ASP A 465 -5.61 -15.18 -20.70
C ASP A 465 -6.23 -14.71 -19.38
N ASN A 466 -7.55 -14.79 -19.27
CA ASN A 466 -8.34 -14.38 -18.09
C ASN A 466 -8.21 -12.90 -17.66
N CYS A 467 -7.47 -12.03 -18.38
CA CYS A 467 -7.06 -10.70 -17.89
C CYS A 467 -8.20 -9.80 -17.40
N PHE A 468 -9.34 -9.82 -18.10
CA PHE A 468 -10.53 -9.00 -17.84
C PHE A 468 -11.78 -9.88 -17.65
N GLU A 469 -11.59 -11.06 -17.07
CA GLU A 469 -12.68 -11.96 -16.67
C GLU A 469 -13.59 -11.29 -15.61
N ASN A 470 -14.91 -11.52 -15.70
CA ASN A 470 -15.94 -11.16 -14.73
C ASN A 470 -15.99 -9.66 -14.36
N LEU A 471 -15.81 -8.74 -15.32
CA LEU A 471 -15.96 -7.30 -15.08
C LEU A 471 -17.43 -6.85 -15.19
N VAL A 472 -18.17 -6.98 -14.09
CA VAL A 472 -19.64 -6.86 -14.13
C VAL A 472 -20.16 -5.44 -14.43
N ASN A 473 -19.45 -4.35 -14.11
CA ASN A 473 -19.96 -2.98 -14.36
C ASN A 473 -19.39 -2.30 -15.62
N VAL A 474 -18.67 -3.02 -16.48
CA VAL A 474 -18.22 -2.47 -17.76
C VAL A 474 -19.39 -2.42 -18.75
N HIS A 475 -19.71 -1.24 -19.28
CA HIS A 475 -20.84 -1.04 -20.20
C HIS A 475 -20.44 -0.98 -21.67
N GLU A 476 -19.25 -0.47 -21.97
CA GLU A 476 -18.73 -0.28 -23.32
C GLU A 476 -17.26 -0.73 -23.38
N ILE A 477 -16.88 -1.43 -24.46
CA ILE A 477 -15.51 -1.90 -24.69
C ILE A 477 -15.10 -1.54 -26.12
N THR A 478 -13.95 -0.89 -26.25
CA THR A 478 -13.25 -0.70 -27.53
C THR A 478 -11.90 -1.37 -27.42
N ILE A 479 -11.67 -2.43 -28.20
CA ILE A 479 -10.35 -3.06 -28.36
C ILE A 479 -9.58 -2.27 -29.42
N PRO A 480 -8.52 -1.51 -29.05
CA PRO A 480 -7.81 -0.64 -29.96
C PRO A 480 -6.93 -1.42 -30.95
N SER A 481 -6.67 -0.78 -32.09
CA SER A 481 -5.86 -1.27 -33.21
C SER A 481 -4.40 -1.62 -32.87
N CYS A 482 -3.89 -1.23 -31.70
CA CYS A 482 -2.56 -1.60 -31.22
C CYS A 482 -2.49 -3.00 -30.59
N ILE A 483 -3.63 -3.64 -30.30
CA ILE A 483 -3.68 -4.98 -29.71
C ILE A 483 -3.79 -6.02 -30.84
N GLU A 484 -2.76 -6.84 -31.04
CA GLU A 484 -2.79 -7.84 -32.12
C GLU A 484 -3.49 -9.15 -31.72
N PHE A 485 -3.49 -9.49 -30.43
CA PHE A 485 -3.94 -10.78 -29.91
C PHE A 485 -4.69 -10.63 -28.57
N ILE A 486 -5.78 -11.39 -28.43
CA ILE A 486 -6.55 -11.54 -27.20
C ILE A 486 -6.47 -13.00 -26.72
N GLY A 487 -6.05 -13.22 -25.47
CA GLY A 487 -5.96 -14.54 -24.83
C GLY A 487 -7.29 -15.24 -24.56
N ASP A 488 -7.20 -16.47 -24.10
CA ASP A 488 -8.36 -17.30 -23.77
C ASP A 488 -9.07 -16.75 -22.52
N TYR A 489 -10.40 -16.80 -22.49
CA TYR A 489 -11.25 -16.32 -21.38
C TYR A 489 -11.08 -14.84 -20.99
N SER A 490 -10.29 -14.05 -21.71
CA SER A 490 -9.95 -12.67 -21.32
C SER A 490 -11.16 -11.76 -21.13
N PHE A 491 -12.28 -12.02 -21.82
CA PHE A 491 -13.52 -11.24 -21.75
C PHE A 491 -14.78 -12.08 -21.47
N ILE A 492 -14.70 -13.04 -20.54
CA ILE A 492 -15.86 -13.78 -20.03
C ILE A 492 -16.60 -12.99 -18.92
N GLY A 493 -17.91 -13.18 -18.76
CA GLY A 493 -18.68 -12.63 -17.63
C GLY A 493 -19.13 -11.17 -17.75
N LEU A 494 -19.05 -10.58 -18.94
CA LEU A 494 -19.37 -9.18 -19.25
C LEU A 494 -20.88 -8.89 -19.37
N GLN A 495 -21.67 -9.27 -18.36
CA GLN A 495 -23.14 -9.32 -18.44
C GLN A 495 -23.82 -7.96 -18.71
N ASN A 496 -23.23 -6.84 -18.28
CA ASN A 496 -23.78 -5.50 -18.48
C ASN A 496 -23.13 -4.72 -19.65
N THR A 497 -22.20 -5.33 -20.40
CA THR A 497 -21.59 -4.70 -21.57
C THR A 497 -22.56 -4.76 -22.76
N ASN A 498 -22.94 -3.60 -23.27
CA ASN A 498 -23.93 -3.44 -24.36
C ASN A 498 -23.34 -2.87 -25.66
N SER A 499 -22.09 -2.38 -25.61
CA SER A 499 -21.32 -1.94 -26.78
C SER A 499 -19.96 -2.63 -26.80
N LEU A 500 -19.61 -3.23 -27.94
CA LEU A 500 -18.31 -3.82 -28.21
C LEU A 500 -17.82 -3.37 -29.60
N ILE A 501 -16.65 -2.75 -29.64
CA ILE A 501 -15.95 -2.36 -30.84
C ILE A 501 -14.60 -3.08 -30.86
N ILE A 502 -14.24 -3.68 -31.99
CA ILE A 502 -12.94 -4.30 -32.23
C ILE A 502 -12.34 -3.60 -33.44
N GLU A 503 -11.27 -2.84 -33.25
CA GLU A 503 -10.66 -2.03 -34.31
C GLU A 503 -9.85 -2.85 -35.32
N GLU A 504 -9.64 -2.29 -36.52
CA GLU A 504 -8.72 -2.86 -37.52
C GLU A 504 -7.28 -2.83 -37.01
N GLY A 505 -6.72 -4.02 -36.78
CA GLY A 505 -5.41 -4.25 -36.15
C GLY A 505 -5.39 -5.58 -35.39
N VAL A 506 -6.50 -5.93 -34.75
CA VAL A 506 -6.68 -7.21 -34.03
C VAL A 506 -6.65 -8.37 -35.03
N LYS A 507 -5.75 -9.33 -34.82
CA LYS A 507 -5.53 -10.50 -35.70
C LYS A 507 -6.15 -11.77 -35.13
N ASN A 508 -6.01 -12.01 -33.83
CA ASN A 508 -6.40 -13.26 -33.20
C ASN A 508 -7.21 -13.02 -31.91
N ILE A 509 -8.28 -13.79 -31.72
CA ILE A 509 -9.07 -13.83 -30.47
C ILE A 509 -9.09 -15.27 -29.97
N GLY A 510 -8.68 -15.50 -28.72
CA GLY A 510 -8.67 -16.79 -28.04
C GLY A 510 -10.06 -17.30 -27.67
N ASN A 511 -10.14 -18.49 -27.09
CA ASN A 511 -11.38 -19.21 -26.79
C ASN A 511 -12.23 -18.52 -25.70
N TYR A 512 -13.54 -18.78 -25.70
CA TYR A 512 -14.53 -18.32 -24.70
C TYR A 512 -14.67 -16.80 -24.49
N ASN A 513 -14.08 -15.97 -25.34
CA ASN A 513 -14.21 -14.50 -25.23
C ASN A 513 -15.63 -14.02 -25.56
N PHE A 514 -16.08 -12.97 -24.86
CA PHE A 514 -17.39 -12.34 -25.05
C PHE A 514 -18.59 -13.27 -24.82
N LEU A 515 -18.40 -14.38 -24.09
CA LEU A 515 -19.48 -15.28 -23.68
C LEU A 515 -20.51 -14.53 -22.82
N GLY A 516 -21.76 -14.57 -23.25
CA GLY A 516 -22.91 -13.96 -22.60
C GLY A 516 -23.00 -12.43 -22.74
N ILE A 517 -22.22 -11.80 -23.63
CA ILE A 517 -22.20 -10.34 -23.76
C ILE A 517 -23.53 -9.80 -24.32
N ASN A 518 -23.99 -8.66 -23.80
CA ASN A 518 -25.33 -8.12 -24.02
C ASN A 518 -25.39 -7.10 -25.18
N ILE A 519 -24.70 -7.40 -26.29
CA ILE A 519 -24.66 -6.55 -27.49
C ILE A 519 -25.77 -6.90 -28.49
N THR A 520 -26.15 -5.94 -29.34
CA THR A 520 -27.18 -6.15 -30.38
C THR A 520 -26.61 -6.49 -31.75
N SER A 521 -25.38 -6.07 -32.04
CA SER A 521 -24.68 -6.37 -33.29
C SER A 521 -23.16 -6.31 -33.09
N ILE A 522 -22.40 -7.02 -33.91
CA ILE A 522 -20.93 -6.94 -33.94
C ILE A 522 -20.39 -6.94 -35.37
N ILE A 523 -19.36 -6.13 -35.60
CA ILE A 523 -18.55 -6.15 -36.82
C ILE A 523 -17.15 -6.61 -36.40
N LEU A 524 -16.74 -7.77 -36.89
CA LEU A 524 -15.37 -8.27 -36.74
C LEU A 524 -14.50 -7.65 -37.84
N PRO A 525 -13.30 -7.13 -37.50
CA PRO A 525 -12.47 -6.37 -38.44
C PRO A 525 -11.88 -7.26 -39.56
N ASN A 526 -11.50 -6.65 -40.68
CA ASN A 526 -10.87 -7.35 -41.80
C ASN A 526 -9.46 -7.85 -41.47
N SER A 527 -8.80 -7.24 -40.49
CA SER A 527 -7.53 -7.72 -39.92
C SER A 527 -7.64 -9.06 -39.17
N LEU A 528 -8.84 -9.47 -38.75
CA LEU A 528 -9.02 -10.68 -37.95
C LEU A 528 -8.79 -11.93 -38.81
N VAL A 529 -7.81 -12.74 -38.42
CA VAL A 529 -7.39 -13.99 -39.08
C VAL A 529 -8.02 -15.19 -38.38
N SER A 530 -8.04 -15.20 -37.04
CA SER A 530 -8.64 -16.28 -36.25
C SER A 530 -9.45 -15.78 -35.06
N ILE A 531 -10.44 -16.60 -34.70
CA ILE A 531 -11.26 -16.46 -33.49
C ILE A 531 -11.36 -17.85 -32.85
N GLY A 532 -11.44 -17.92 -31.52
CA GLY A 532 -11.47 -19.15 -30.74
C GLY A 532 -12.88 -19.74 -30.59
N ASP A 533 -12.93 -20.99 -30.15
CA ASP A 533 -14.17 -21.72 -29.90
C ASP A 533 -14.95 -21.09 -28.73
N TYR A 534 -16.28 -21.22 -28.74
CA TYR A 534 -17.22 -20.60 -27.78
C TYR A 534 -17.24 -19.05 -27.71
N CYS A 535 -16.51 -18.34 -28.59
CA CYS A 535 -16.58 -16.88 -28.63
C CYS A 535 -17.96 -16.37 -29.05
N PHE A 536 -18.58 -15.51 -28.23
CA PHE A 536 -19.98 -15.03 -28.34
C PHE A 536 -21.08 -16.05 -27.96
N TYR A 537 -20.75 -17.11 -27.20
CA TYR A 537 -21.73 -18.10 -26.73
C TYR A 537 -22.81 -17.43 -25.85
N SER A 538 -24.08 -17.81 -25.98
CA SER A 538 -25.24 -17.30 -25.21
C SER A 538 -25.46 -15.77 -25.29
N CYS A 539 -25.11 -15.14 -26.42
CA CYS A 539 -25.37 -13.72 -26.66
C CYS A 539 -26.85 -13.49 -27.03
N ASN A 540 -27.73 -13.61 -26.03
CA ASN A 540 -29.19 -13.68 -26.20
C ASN A 540 -29.82 -12.51 -26.98
N ASN A 541 -29.22 -11.31 -26.96
CA ASN A 541 -29.71 -10.10 -27.63
C ASN A 541 -28.99 -9.77 -28.96
N LEU A 542 -27.97 -10.54 -29.34
CA LEU A 542 -27.21 -10.36 -30.58
C LEU A 542 -28.10 -10.71 -31.79
N LYS A 543 -28.31 -9.75 -32.69
CA LYS A 543 -29.17 -9.88 -33.89
C LYS A 543 -28.40 -10.03 -35.19
N SER A 544 -27.23 -9.40 -35.29
CA SER A 544 -26.42 -9.40 -36.52
C SER A 544 -24.92 -9.50 -36.25
N VAL A 545 -24.26 -10.33 -37.05
CA VAL A 545 -22.80 -10.50 -37.04
C VAL A 545 -22.26 -10.23 -38.43
N LYS A 546 -21.23 -9.39 -38.56
CA LYS A 546 -20.48 -9.21 -39.81
C LYS A 546 -19.04 -9.67 -39.63
N PHE A 547 -18.63 -10.65 -40.42
CA PHE A 547 -17.25 -11.16 -40.46
C PHE A 547 -16.41 -10.38 -41.47
N GLY A 548 -15.21 -9.99 -41.05
CA GLY A 548 -14.15 -9.47 -41.90
C GLY A 548 -13.64 -10.49 -42.92
N ASN A 549 -12.85 -10.02 -43.89
CA ASN A 549 -12.51 -10.81 -45.07
C ASN A 549 -11.36 -11.83 -44.92
N GLN A 550 -10.55 -11.76 -43.85
CA GLN A 550 -9.43 -12.68 -43.60
C GLN A 550 -9.82 -13.93 -42.76
N ILE A 551 -11.00 -13.94 -42.14
CA ILE A 551 -11.45 -15.04 -41.28
C ILE A 551 -11.72 -16.29 -42.12
N ASN A 552 -10.91 -17.33 -41.93
CA ASN A 552 -10.99 -18.60 -42.69
C ASN A 552 -11.67 -19.74 -41.91
N ARG A 553 -11.78 -19.62 -40.58
CA ARG A 553 -12.43 -20.59 -39.69
C ARG A 553 -13.52 -19.87 -38.91
N ILE A 554 -14.76 -20.35 -39.03
CA ILE A 554 -15.80 -20.04 -38.05
C ILE A 554 -15.67 -21.09 -36.92
N PRO A 555 -15.50 -20.69 -35.65
CA PRO A 555 -15.18 -21.62 -34.57
C PRO A 555 -16.35 -22.48 -34.13
N ASP A 556 -16.05 -23.48 -33.31
CA ASP A 556 -17.05 -24.35 -32.70
C ASP A 556 -17.85 -23.55 -31.67
N TYR A 557 -19.18 -23.76 -31.66
CA TYR A 557 -20.10 -23.20 -30.66
C TYR A 557 -20.19 -21.66 -30.54
N SER A 558 -19.58 -20.87 -31.43
CA SER A 558 -19.48 -19.40 -31.28
C SER A 558 -20.80 -18.70 -30.94
N PHE A 559 -21.89 -18.94 -31.67
CA PHE A 559 -23.19 -18.31 -31.39
C PHE A 559 -24.24 -19.32 -30.92
N TRP A 560 -23.82 -20.41 -30.26
CA TRP A 560 -24.77 -21.32 -29.60
C TRP A 560 -25.52 -20.55 -28.50
N GLU A 561 -26.84 -20.72 -28.47
CA GLU A 561 -27.78 -20.09 -27.52
C GLU A 561 -27.96 -18.58 -27.73
N SER A 562 -27.46 -18.00 -28.82
CA SER A 562 -27.74 -16.61 -29.20
C SER A 562 -29.14 -16.49 -29.81
N TYR A 563 -30.19 -16.63 -28.99
CA TYR A 563 -31.58 -16.83 -29.44
C TYR A 563 -32.16 -15.69 -30.31
N SER A 564 -31.62 -14.47 -30.28
CA SER A 564 -32.07 -13.36 -31.14
C SER A 564 -31.30 -13.22 -32.45
N LEU A 565 -30.35 -14.12 -32.76
CA LEU A 565 -29.48 -13.96 -33.93
C LEU A 565 -30.27 -14.20 -35.22
N GLU A 566 -30.47 -13.14 -36.00
CA GLU A 566 -31.27 -13.10 -37.23
C GLU A 566 -30.38 -13.19 -38.48
N THR A 567 -29.16 -12.63 -38.45
CA THR A 567 -28.31 -12.50 -39.64
C THR A 567 -26.81 -12.70 -39.36
N ILE A 568 -26.12 -13.41 -40.25
CA ILE A 568 -24.66 -13.43 -40.34
C ILE A 568 -24.24 -13.05 -41.76
N GLU A 569 -23.41 -12.02 -41.89
CA GLU A 569 -22.76 -11.63 -43.15
C GLU A 569 -21.30 -12.07 -43.12
N ILE A 570 -20.90 -12.92 -44.07
CA ILE A 570 -19.51 -13.39 -44.21
C ILE A 570 -18.94 -12.83 -45.51
N THR A 571 -17.86 -12.05 -45.40
CA THR A 571 -17.22 -11.39 -46.55
C THR A 571 -15.96 -12.10 -47.07
N GLY A 572 -15.34 -12.94 -46.23
CA GLY A 572 -14.13 -13.73 -46.54
C GLY A 572 -14.41 -15.10 -47.15
N ILE A 573 -13.35 -15.88 -47.36
CA ILE A 573 -13.41 -17.28 -47.77
C ILE A 573 -13.32 -18.17 -46.52
N VAL A 574 -14.35 -18.97 -46.24
CA VAL A 574 -14.37 -19.83 -45.05
C VAL A 574 -14.09 -21.28 -45.44
N THR A 575 -13.00 -21.85 -44.91
CA THR A 575 -12.58 -23.23 -45.13
C THR A 575 -13.07 -24.20 -44.06
N TYR A 576 -13.62 -23.71 -42.95
CA TYR A 576 -14.21 -24.53 -41.90
C TYR A 576 -15.30 -23.76 -41.16
N TYR A 577 -16.42 -24.44 -40.90
CA TYR A 577 -17.51 -23.97 -40.05
C TYR A 577 -17.62 -24.93 -38.87
N GLY A 578 -17.57 -24.38 -37.67
CA GLY A 578 -17.52 -25.18 -36.46
C GLY A 578 -18.84 -25.84 -36.06
N ASP A 579 -18.70 -26.82 -35.20
CA ASP A 579 -19.78 -27.66 -34.71
C ASP A 579 -20.79 -26.79 -33.94
N SER A 580 -22.07 -26.89 -34.30
CA SER A 580 -23.19 -26.17 -33.65
C SER A 580 -23.02 -24.64 -33.50
N PHE A 581 -22.20 -23.98 -34.35
CA PHE A 581 -21.82 -22.55 -34.19
C PHE A 581 -22.99 -21.54 -34.20
N ILE A 582 -24.20 -21.93 -34.57
CA ILE A 582 -25.43 -21.11 -34.62
C ILE A 582 -26.64 -21.82 -33.98
N LEU A 583 -26.41 -22.87 -33.19
CA LEU A 583 -27.49 -23.65 -32.60
C LEU A 583 -28.34 -22.80 -31.65
N GLY A 584 -29.66 -22.80 -31.84
CA GLY A 584 -30.59 -21.98 -31.04
C GLY A 584 -30.87 -20.56 -31.57
N SER A 585 -30.18 -20.09 -32.61
CA SER A 585 -30.46 -18.80 -33.27
C SER A 585 -31.88 -18.65 -33.84
N GLN A 586 -32.29 -17.45 -34.24
CA GLN A 586 -33.53 -17.21 -35.02
C GLN A 586 -33.27 -17.11 -36.54
N MET A 587 -32.04 -17.36 -36.98
CA MET A 587 -31.60 -17.16 -38.36
C MET A 587 -32.24 -18.18 -39.30
N SER A 588 -33.17 -17.72 -40.15
CA SER A 588 -33.85 -18.56 -41.15
C SER A 588 -33.01 -18.81 -42.41
N THR A 589 -32.06 -17.93 -42.72
CA THR A 589 -31.26 -17.97 -43.97
C THR A 589 -29.76 -17.84 -43.67
N LEU A 590 -28.98 -18.84 -44.04
CA LEU A 590 -27.51 -18.80 -43.98
C LEU A 590 -26.92 -18.56 -45.38
N LYS A 591 -26.03 -17.56 -45.50
CA LYS A 591 -25.29 -17.28 -46.75
C LYS A 591 -23.85 -17.76 -46.64
N VAL A 592 -23.47 -18.67 -47.53
CA VAL A 592 -22.11 -19.24 -47.61
C VAL A 592 -21.36 -18.50 -48.72
N PRO A 593 -20.25 -17.79 -48.44
CA PRO A 593 -19.54 -17.01 -49.45
C PRO A 593 -18.81 -17.90 -50.46
N SER A 594 -18.47 -17.33 -51.62
CA SER A 594 -17.88 -18.08 -52.72
C SER A 594 -16.49 -18.64 -52.37
N ASN A 595 -16.15 -19.80 -52.93
CA ASN A 595 -14.93 -20.59 -52.69
C ASN A 595 -14.84 -21.21 -51.28
N SER A 596 -15.94 -21.27 -50.52
CA SER A 596 -15.95 -21.81 -49.15
C SER A 596 -16.11 -23.33 -49.11
N TYR A 597 -15.62 -23.94 -48.03
CA TYR A 597 -15.86 -25.35 -47.68
C TYR A 597 -16.92 -25.43 -46.58
N PHE A 598 -17.94 -26.26 -46.78
CA PHE A 598 -19.08 -26.42 -45.87
C PHE A 598 -19.08 -27.83 -45.26
N GLY A 599 -18.88 -27.90 -43.95
CA GLY A 599 -18.78 -29.16 -43.18
C GLY A 599 -20.13 -29.74 -42.76
N SER A 600 -20.13 -31.00 -42.33
CA SER A 600 -21.34 -31.75 -41.99
C SER A 600 -22.02 -31.32 -40.69
N ALA A 601 -21.22 -31.02 -39.66
CA ALA A 601 -21.67 -30.85 -38.27
C ALA A 601 -22.56 -29.63 -38.00
N ILE A 602 -22.60 -28.65 -38.91
CA ILE A 602 -23.51 -27.49 -38.87
C ILE A 602 -24.99 -27.95 -38.82
N LEU A 603 -25.27 -29.17 -39.32
CA LEU A 603 -26.63 -29.62 -39.64
C LEU A 603 -27.20 -30.67 -38.71
N GLU A 604 -26.49 -31.09 -37.65
CA GLU A 604 -26.94 -32.21 -36.80
C GLU A 604 -28.16 -31.87 -35.94
N TYR A 605 -28.43 -30.58 -35.65
CA TYR A 605 -29.49 -30.14 -34.73
C TYR A 605 -30.44 -29.09 -35.37
N ARG A 606 -31.37 -29.57 -36.22
CA ARG A 606 -32.37 -28.76 -36.94
C ARG A 606 -33.42 -28.07 -36.04
N ARG A 607 -33.34 -26.75 -35.87
CA ARG A 607 -34.53 -25.90 -35.57
C ARG A 607 -34.59 -24.50 -36.19
N THR A 608 -33.50 -23.97 -36.77
CA THR A 608 -33.36 -22.52 -36.99
C THR A 608 -33.24 -22.15 -38.48
N VAL A 609 -32.21 -22.66 -39.16
CA VAL A 609 -31.95 -22.38 -40.59
C VAL A 609 -32.87 -23.22 -41.49
N GLU A 610 -33.72 -22.54 -42.26
CA GLU A 610 -34.64 -23.13 -43.24
C GLU A 610 -34.14 -23.02 -44.69
N ILE A 611 -33.28 -22.02 -44.95
CA ILE A 611 -32.74 -21.65 -46.26
C ILE A 611 -31.21 -21.58 -46.20
N ILE A 612 -30.51 -22.16 -47.18
CA ILE A 612 -29.06 -21.94 -47.36
C ILE A 612 -28.80 -21.40 -48.77
N GLU A 613 -28.04 -20.33 -48.88
CA GLU A 613 -27.61 -19.70 -50.14
C GLU A 613 -26.09 -19.86 -50.31
N PHE A 614 -25.66 -20.72 -51.25
CA PHE A 614 -24.26 -20.94 -51.58
C PHE A 614 -23.77 -20.00 -52.69
N GLY A 615 -22.63 -19.35 -52.46
CA GLY A 615 -21.83 -18.69 -53.49
C GLY A 615 -21.22 -19.67 -54.50
N LYS A 616 -20.40 -19.14 -55.43
CA LYS A 616 -19.75 -19.94 -56.48
C LYS A 616 -18.58 -20.76 -55.93
N ASN A 617 -18.23 -21.86 -56.60
CA ASN A 617 -17.04 -22.68 -56.29
C ASN A 617 -17.02 -23.27 -54.86
N CYS A 618 -18.16 -23.48 -54.21
CA CYS A 618 -18.19 -24.04 -52.85
C CYS A 618 -18.04 -25.57 -52.85
N PHE A 619 -17.38 -26.12 -51.83
CA PHE A 619 -17.25 -27.57 -51.62
C PHE A 619 -18.08 -28.01 -50.41
N ILE A 620 -18.80 -29.12 -50.50
CA ILE A 620 -19.68 -29.63 -49.44
C ILE A 620 -19.26 -31.04 -49.02
N SER A 621 -18.93 -31.20 -47.74
CA SER A 621 -18.45 -32.47 -47.15
C SER A 621 -19.57 -33.52 -46.99
N PRO A 622 -19.27 -34.83 -47.07
CA PRO A 622 -20.23 -35.88 -46.73
C PRO A 622 -20.68 -35.79 -45.26
N GLN A 623 -21.98 -36.02 -45.01
CA GLN A 623 -22.48 -36.20 -43.65
C GLN A 623 -21.92 -37.45 -42.98
N THR A 624 -21.62 -37.33 -41.69
CA THR A 624 -21.39 -38.44 -40.76
C THR A 624 -22.72 -39.16 -40.49
N GLU A 625 -22.75 -40.49 -40.57
CA GLU A 625 -23.97 -41.32 -40.52
C GLU A 625 -24.83 -41.21 -39.23
N ARG A 626 -24.42 -40.40 -38.25
CA ARG A 626 -25.12 -40.22 -36.96
C ARG A 626 -26.31 -39.27 -37.04
N SER A 627 -26.41 -38.43 -38.07
CA SER A 627 -27.54 -37.50 -38.24
C SER A 627 -28.66 -38.11 -39.11
N GLY A 628 -29.91 -37.98 -38.65
CA GLY A 628 -31.08 -38.43 -39.41
C GLY A 628 -31.29 -37.63 -40.71
N PRO A 629 -32.14 -38.08 -41.64
CA PRO A 629 -32.32 -37.44 -42.94
C PRO A 629 -32.86 -36.00 -42.81
N ASN A 630 -31.98 -35.02 -42.97
CA ASN A 630 -32.28 -33.61 -42.76
C ASN A 630 -32.68 -32.92 -44.09
N ILE A 631 -33.89 -32.34 -44.10
CA ILE A 631 -34.52 -31.66 -45.24
C ILE A 631 -34.69 -30.17 -44.88
N PHE A 632 -34.20 -29.28 -45.74
CA PHE A 632 -34.40 -27.82 -45.72
C PHE A 632 -35.65 -27.39 -46.52
N LYS A 633 -36.13 -26.17 -46.34
CA LYS A 633 -37.17 -25.63 -47.23
C LYS A 633 -36.59 -25.24 -48.58
N GLU A 634 -35.48 -24.49 -48.58
CA GLU A 634 -34.85 -24.01 -49.82
C GLU A 634 -33.33 -24.14 -49.78
N LEU A 635 -32.74 -24.71 -50.83
CA LEU A 635 -31.31 -24.64 -51.10
C LEU A 635 -31.08 -23.84 -52.38
N LYS A 636 -30.28 -22.77 -52.30
CA LYS A 636 -29.90 -21.93 -53.45
C LYS A 636 -28.42 -22.09 -53.71
N PHE A 637 -28.03 -22.32 -54.96
CA PHE A 637 -26.66 -22.72 -55.32
C PHE A 637 -26.22 -22.10 -56.65
N GLY A 638 -25.02 -21.53 -56.67
CA GLY A 638 -24.39 -20.94 -57.86
C GLY A 638 -23.52 -21.91 -58.69
N ASP A 639 -22.60 -21.34 -59.47
CA ASP A 639 -21.68 -22.08 -60.35
C ASP A 639 -20.70 -22.99 -59.57
N ASN A 640 -20.32 -24.13 -60.17
CA ASN A 640 -19.24 -25.04 -59.72
C ASN A 640 -19.32 -25.49 -58.24
N ILE A 641 -20.46 -25.98 -57.76
CA ILE A 641 -20.55 -26.51 -56.39
C ILE A 641 -20.37 -28.03 -56.38
N SER A 642 -19.45 -28.53 -55.57
CA SER A 642 -19.21 -29.98 -55.39
C SER A 642 -20.01 -30.52 -54.21
N PHE A 643 -20.87 -31.52 -54.45
CA PHE A 643 -21.74 -32.12 -53.44
C PHE A 643 -21.31 -33.54 -53.07
N ALA A 644 -21.24 -33.81 -51.77
CA ALA A 644 -21.48 -35.15 -51.25
C ALA A 644 -22.99 -35.39 -51.06
N GLU A 645 -23.45 -36.64 -51.24
CA GLU A 645 -24.84 -37.05 -51.52
C GLU A 645 -25.88 -36.87 -50.37
N THR A 646 -25.66 -35.94 -49.45
CA THR A 646 -26.24 -35.97 -48.10
C THR A 646 -27.09 -34.75 -47.70
N LEU A 647 -27.16 -33.69 -48.51
CA LEU A 647 -28.08 -32.56 -48.30
C LEU A 647 -29.43 -32.84 -48.99
N LYS A 648 -30.55 -32.47 -48.35
CA LYS A 648 -31.90 -32.59 -48.91
C LYS A 648 -32.70 -31.31 -48.69
N ALA A 649 -33.60 -30.98 -49.61
CA ALA A 649 -34.53 -29.86 -49.48
C ALA A 649 -35.84 -30.11 -50.24
N GLU A 650 -36.89 -29.37 -49.87
CA GLU A 650 -38.16 -29.34 -50.60
C GLU A 650 -37.98 -28.66 -51.97
N LYS A 651 -37.29 -27.50 -51.98
CA LYS A 651 -37.02 -26.69 -53.18
C LYS A 651 -35.53 -26.44 -53.40
N TYR A 652 -35.14 -26.45 -54.68
CA TYR A 652 -33.78 -26.22 -55.14
C TYR A 652 -33.77 -25.06 -56.15
N TYR A 653 -32.94 -24.03 -55.92
CA TYR A 653 -32.80 -22.86 -56.79
C TYR A 653 -31.39 -22.75 -57.36
N TYR A 654 -31.22 -22.93 -58.66
CA TYR A 654 -29.94 -22.71 -59.33
C TYR A 654 -29.78 -21.23 -59.72
N THR A 655 -28.77 -20.54 -59.20
CA THR A 655 -28.51 -19.09 -59.42
C THR A 655 -27.26 -18.82 -60.26
N GLY A 656 -26.66 -19.86 -60.85
CA GLY A 656 -25.44 -19.77 -61.65
C GLY A 656 -25.59 -19.10 -63.01
N SER A 657 -24.45 -18.83 -63.65
CA SER A 657 -24.31 -18.18 -64.95
C SER A 657 -24.31 -19.16 -66.12
N GLU A 658 -24.94 -18.77 -67.22
CA GLU A 658 -25.33 -19.66 -68.33
C GLU A 658 -24.17 -20.29 -69.14
N LYS A 659 -22.91 -19.95 -68.88
CA LYS A 659 -21.87 -19.96 -69.94
C LYS A 659 -20.72 -20.96 -69.84
N ASN A 660 -20.48 -21.68 -68.74
CA ASN A 660 -19.23 -22.48 -68.60
C ASN A 660 -19.31 -23.80 -67.79
N ASP A 661 -20.48 -24.27 -67.36
CA ASP A 661 -20.57 -25.45 -66.48
C ASP A 661 -20.37 -26.79 -67.22
N TYR A 662 -19.09 -27.16 -67.40
CA TYR A 662 -18.65 -28.54 -67.65
C TYR A 662 -18.38 -29.33 -66.36
N ASN A 663 -18.65 -28.74 -65.19
CA ASN A 663 -18.33 -29.28 -63.87
C ASN A 663 -19.56 -29.55 -62.99
N MET A 664 -20.73 -29.82 -63.60
CA MET A 664 -21.70 -30.69 -62.95
C MET A 664 -21.15 -32.12 -62.94
N ASP A 665 -20.31 -32.39 -61.95
CA ASP A 665 -20.21 -33.72 -61.36
C ASP A 665 -21.64 -34.24 -61.14
N GLY A 666 -21.86 -35.52 -61.49
CA GLY A 666 -23.18 -36.16 -61.45
C GLY A 666 -23.85 -36.12 -60.06
N SER A 667 -23.13 -35.78 -59.00
CA SER A 667 -23.66 -35.55 -57.65
C SER A 667 -24.84 -34.57 -57.60
N ILE A 668 -24.78 -33.41 -58.27
CA ILE A 668 -25.90 -32.44 -58.31
C ILE A 668 -27.14 -33.08 -58.94
N PHE A 669 -26.97 -33.72 -60.10
CA PHE A 669 -28.05 -34.41 -60.79
C PHE A 669 -28.61 -35.56 -59.96
N LYS A 670 -27.76 -36.35 -59.32
CA LYS A 670 -28.15 -37.49 -58.48
C LYS A 670 -28.91 -37.02 -57.23
N MET A 671 -28.46 -35.95 -56.58
CA MET A 671 -29.16 -35.33 -55.44
C MET A 671 -30.54 -34.80 -55.85
N ILE A 672 -30.61 -34.00 -56.92
CA ILE A 672 -31.86 -33.39 -57.40
C ILE A 672 -32.85 -34.46 -57.88
N SER A 673 -32.42 -35.41 -58.70
CA SER A 673 -33.29 -36.51 -59.18
C SER A 673 -33.78 -37.41 -58.04
N SER A 674 -32.95 -37.68 -57.02
CA SER A 674 -33.32 -38.53 -55.88
C SER A 674 -34.25 -37.83 -54.88
N TYR A 675 -34.08 -36.52 -54.64
CA TYR A 675 -34.67 -35.85 -53.48
C TYR A 675 -35.52 -34.61 -53.76
N ALA A 676 -35.45 -33.97 -54.93
CA ALA A 676 -36.22 -32.76 -55.19
C ALA A 676 -37.72 -33.03 -55.41
N GLU A 677 -38.57 -32.20 -54.80
CA GLU A 677 -40.00 -32.10 -55.18
C GLU A 677 -40.18 -31.14 -56.36
N SER A 678 -39.42 -30.05 -56.38
CA SER A 678 -39.40 -29.07 -57.48
C SER A 678 -38.02 -28.41 -57.64
N VAL A 679 -37.68 -28.06 -58.88
CA VAL A 679 -36.41 -27.41 -59.25
C VAL A 679 -36.69 -26.08 -59.93
N TYR A 680 -36.09 -25.02 -59.41
CA TYR A 680 -36.20 -23.66 -59.91
C TYR A 680 -34.94 -23.30 -60.68
N VAL A 681 -35.10 -22.90 -61.95
CA VAL A 681 -33.99 -22.52 -62.85
C VAL A 681 -34.30 -21.22 -63.62
N PRO A 682 -33.27 -20.43 -63.99
CA PRO A 682 -33.46 -19.15 -64.66
C PRO A 682 -33.82 -19.28 -66.16
N ASN A 683 -33.51 -20.41 -66.81
CA ASN A 683 -33.81 -20.65 -68.22
C ASN A 683 -34.05 -22.13 -68.56
N SER A 684 -34.49 -22.39 -69.80
CA SER A 684 -34.85 -23.72 -70.31
C SER A 684 -33.69 -24.62 -70.74
N TYR A 685 -32.46 -24.10 -70.87
CA TYR A 685 -31.32 -24.89 -71.34
C TYR A 685 -30.89 -25.91 -70.28
N LEU A 686 -30.71 -25.44 -69.04
CA LEU A 686 -30.41 -26.28 -67.87
C LEU A 686 -31.56 -27.24 -67.50
N ALA A 687 -32.81 -26.86 -67.81
CA ALA A 687 -33.98 -27.70 -67.55
C ALA A 687 -33.97 -29.02 -68.31
N SER A 688 -33.38 -29.05 -69.51
CA SER A 688 -33.24 -30.28 -70.31
C SER A 688 -32.40 -31.36 -69.62
N THR A 689 -31.55 -30.96 -68.67
CA THR A 689 -30.57 -31.83 -68.02
C THR A 689 -31.11 -32.47 -66.73
N PHE A 690 -32.09 -31.85 -66.06
CA PHE A 690 -32.69 -32.34 -64.80
C PHE A 690 -33.87 -33.32 -64.99
N CYS A 691 -33.78 -34.25 -65.95
CA CYS A 691 -34.89 -35.10 -66.38
C CYS A 691 -35.68 -35.78 -65.24
N GLY A 692 -37.02 -35.60 -65.23
CA GLY A 692 -37.96 -36.42 -64.45
C GLY A 692 -38.66 -35.73 -63.28
N LYS A 693 -38.39 -34.46 -62.98
CA LYS A 693 -39.03 -33.69 -61.89
C LYS A 693 -39.75 -32.43 -62.40
N PRO A 694 -40.70 -31.85 -61.64
CA PRO A 694 -41.32 -30.57 -61.96
C PRO A 694 -40.29 -29.44 -61.98
N ILE A 695 -40.17 -28.75 -63.11
CA ILE A 695 -39.26 -27.62 -63.29
C ILE A 695 -40.08 -26.32 -63.35
N VAL A 696 -39.70 -25.35 -62.53
CA VAL A 696 -40.35 -24.04 -62.45
C VAL A 696 -39.37 -22.97 -62.91
N TYR A 697 -39.67 -22.33 -64.03
CA TYR A 697 -38.87 -21.20 -64.51
C TYR A 697 -39.16 -19.96 -63.67
N TYR A 698 -38.10 -19.27 -63.24
CA TYR A 698 -38.20 -17.98 -62.59
C TYR A 698 -37.37 -16.94 -63.34
N SER A 699 -37.94 -15.77 -63.61
CA SER A 699 -37.17 -14.63 -64.11
C SER A 699 -36.35 -14.05 -62.97
N ALA A 700 -35.03 -14.03 -63.11
CA ALA A 700 -34.19 -13.21 -62.25
C ALA A 700 -34.57 -11.72 -62.43
N ASP A 701 -34.70 -11.01 -61.31
CA ASP A 701 -34.91 -9.56 -61.20
C ASP A 701 -36.27 -8.96 -61.63
N GLU A 702 -37.29 -9.04 -60.78
CA GLU A 702 -38.21 -7.91 -60.58
C GLU A 702 -37.66 -6.91 -59.54
N TYR A 703 -37.14 -7.39 -58.41
CA TYR A 703 -36.70 -6.52 -57.30
C TYR A 703 -35.40 -5.74 -57.61
N SER A 704 -34.41 -6.37 -58.25
CA SER A 704 -33.17 -5.68 -58.67
C SER A 704 -33.40 -4.73 -59.85
N GLN A 705 -34.39 -5.00 -60.73
CA GLN A 705 -34.79 -4.02 -61.74
C GLN A 705 -35.48 -2.81 -61.10
N GLN A 706 -36.40 -2.99 -60.14
CA GLN A 706 -37.03 -1.86 -59.44
C GLN A 706 -35.98 -1.00 -58.72
N HIS A 707 -35.04 -1.63 -58.00
CA HIS A 707 -34.00 -0.91 -57.26
C HIS A 707 -32.94 -0.27 -58.18
N LYS A 708 -32.48 -0.94 -59.25
CA LYS A 708 -31.61 -0.33 -60.27
C LYS A 708 -32.32 0.77 -61.02
N LEU A 709 -33.62 0.66 -61.28
CA LEU A 709 -34.42 1.69 -61.93
C LEU A 709 -34.59 2.91 -61.02
N ASP A 710 -34.80 2.72 -59.71
CA ASP A 710 -34.88 3.83 -58.77
C ASP A 710 -33.51 4.43 -58.42
N GLU A 711 -32.44 3.64 -58.44
CA GLU A 711 -31.05 4.13 -58.37
C GLU A 711 -30.67 4.89 -59.65
N LEU A 712 -31.06 4.40 -60.83
CA LEU A 712 -30.90 5.10 -62.11
C LEU A 712 -31.77 6.36 -62.17
N LYS A 713 -32.99 6.37 -61.63
CA LYS A 713 -33.82 7.59 -61.49
C LYS A 713 -33.21 8.57 -60.47
N ARG A 714 -32.58 8.10 -59.39
CA ARG A 714 -31.83 8.95 -58.44
C ARG A 714 -30.58 9.54 -59.10
N LYS A 715 -29.81 8.74 -59.83
CA LYS A 715 -28.64 9.17 -60.62
C LYS A 715 -29.06 10.10 -61.75
N LEU A 716 -30.16 9.85 -62.46
CA LEU A 716 -30.76 10.78 -63.43
C LEU A 716 -31.19 12.07 -62.76
N LYS A 717 -31.87 12.03 -61.60
CA LYS A 717 -32.22 13.26 -60.84
C LYS A 717 -30.99 14.04 -60.39
N GLN A 718 -29.90 13.38 -59.98
CA GLN A 718 -28.63 14.03 -59.62
C GLN A 718 -27.92 14.61 -60.86
N ILE A 719 -27.94 13.90 -61.99
CA ILE A 719 -27.41 14.38 -63.27
C ILE A 719 -28.25 15.56 -63.79
N ASP A 720 -29.58 15.48 -63.76
CA ASP A 720 -30.48 16.58 -64.10
C ASP A 720 -30.29 17.78 -63.17
N TYR A 721 -30.12 17.56 -61.86
CA TYR A 721 -29.84 18.63 -60.90
C TYR A 721 -28.48 19.28 -61.16
N SER A 722 -27.45 18.49 -61.45
CA SER A 722 -26.11 18.96 -61.87
C SER A 722 -26.14 19.70 -63.21
N LEU A 723 -26.96 19.24 -64.17
CA LEU A 723 -27.20 19.89 -65.46
C LEU A 723 -28.07 21.16 -65.31
N LYS A 724 -29.01 21.21 -64.36
CA LYS A 724 -29.77 22.42 -64.01
C LYS A 724 -28.86 23.45 -63.34
N GLN A 725 -28.00 23.04 -62.41
CA GLN A 725 -27.01 23.93 -61.81
C GLN A 725 -26.00 24.41 -62.87
N LYS A 726 -25.49 23.54 -63.75
CA LYS A 726 -24.61 23.95 -64.87
C LYS A 726 -25.33 24.88 -65.86
N ARG A 727 -26.58 24.61 -66.25
CA ARG A 727 -27.38 25.51 -67.11
C ARG A 727 -27.68 26.85 -66.44
N ASN A 728 -27.95 26.88 -65.14
CA ASN A 728 -28.15 28.13 -64.41
C ASN A 728 -26.83 28.90 -64.26
N LYS A 729 -25.70 28.22 -64.04
CA LYS A 729 -24.36 28.84 -64.01
C LYS A 729 -23.96 29.39 -65.38
N ILE A 730 -24.32 28.71 -66.47
CA ILE A 730 -24.13 29.19 -67.85
C ILE A 730 -25.06 30.36 -68.18
N ARG A 731 -26.32 30.36 -67.71
CA ARG A 731 -27.21 31.53 -67.83
C ARG A 731 -26.68 32.75 -67.06
N SER A 732 -26.26 32.57 -65.81
CA SER A 732 -25.68 33.67 -65.01
C SER A 732 -24.35 34.20 -65.55
N ILE A 733 -23.59 33.38 -66.29
CA ILE A 733 -22.36 33.82 -66.98
C ILE A 733 -22.73 34.57 -68.28
N ASN A 734 -23.71 34.09 -69.04
CA ASN A 734 -24.10 34.70 -70.32
C ASN A 734 -24.93 35.99 -70.18
N GLU A 735 -25.51 36.29 -69.01
CA GLU A 735 -26.26 37.54 -68.77
C GLU A 735 -25.39 38.71 -68.24
N ILE A 736 -24.13 38.46 -67.85
CA ILE A 736 -23.27 39.47 -67.19
C ILE A 736 -22.23 40.12 -68.10
N SER A 737 -21.91 39.55 -69.27
CA SER A 737 -20.80 40.03 -70.11
C SER A 737 -21.10 40.17 -71.60
N PHE A 738 -22.06 41.06 -71.98
CA PHE A 738 -22.08 41.69 -73.31
C PHE A 738 -22.82 43.05 -73.36
N LYS A 739 -22.30 44.03 -72.61
CA LYS A 739 -22.35 45.48 -72.83
C LYS A 739 -21.08 46.00 -72.13
N THR A 740 -20.07 46.56 -72.77
CA THR A 740 -20.04 47.44 -73.96
C THR A 740 -18.67 47.44 -74.68
N CYS A 741 -18.68 47.78 -75.97
CA CYS A 741 -17.55 48.22 -76.84
C CYS A 741 -16.43 47.20 -77.15
N ILE A 742 -16.13 46.77 -78.40
CA ILE A 742 -15.95 47.42 -79.73
C ILE A 742 -14.46 47.68 -80.05
N ILE A 743 -13.92 46.87 -80.98
CA ILE A 743 -12.86 47.13 -82.01
C ILE A 743 -11.49 47.66 -81.51
N SER A 744 -10.34 47.00 -81.73
CA SER A 744 -9.65 46.91 -83.04
C SER A 744 -8.56 45.82 -83.16
N ASP A 745 -8.16 45.60 -84.42
CA ASP A 745 -7.33 44.57 -85.07
C ASP A 745 -5.87 44.27 -84.63
N MET A 746 -5.46 43.03 -84.99
CA MET A 746 -4.18 42.58 -85.60
C MET A 746 -2.80 43.05 -85.06
N GLU A 747 -1.95 42.10 -84.62
CA GLU A 747 -0.75 41.63 -85.38
C GLU A 747 -0.04 40.44 -84.67
N THR A 748 1.07 39.91 -85.21
CA THR A 748 1.52 38.50 -85.12
C THR A 748 2.90 38.22 -84.47
N VAL A 749 3.06 37.03 -83.84
CA VAL A 749 4.32 36.20 -83.71
C VAL A 749 5.47 36.80 -82.83
N ASP A 750 6.47 36.14 -82.22
CA ASP A 750 7.15 34.80 -82.17
C ASP A 750 7.40 34.39 -80.67
N LYS A 751 7.49 33.14 -80.18
CA LYS A 751 7.60 31.76 -80.69
C LYS A 751 9.02 31.12 -80.84
N LYS A 752 10.04 31.59 -80.12
CA LYS A 752 11.39 30.96 -80.02
C LYS A 752 11.72 30.32 -78.66
N GLN A 753 12.60 29.31 -78.69
CA GLN A 753 13.01 28.40 -77.58
C GLN A 753 11.86 27.51 -77.07
N PHE A 754 11.54 26.36 -77.69
CA PHE A 754 12.37 25.42 -78.47
C PHE A 754 13.39 24.65 -77.59
N GLU A 755 13.21 23.31 -77.56
CA GLU A 755 14.18 22.26 -77.16
C GLU A 755 14.65 22.23 -75.68
N GLN A 756 14.48 21.13 -74.95
CA GLN A 756 15.14 19.84 -75.22
C GLN A 756 14.32 18.60 -74.77
N LEU A 757 14.22 17.61 -75.69
CA LEU A 757 14.55 16.17 -75.57
C LEU A 757 13.98 15.33 -74.38
N LYS A 758 13.50 14.07 -74.54
CA LYS A 758 13.49 13.12 -75.69
C LYS A 758 12.42 12.01 -75.51
N PHE A 759 11.95 11.43 -76.63
CA PHE A 759 10.96 10.34 -76.76
C PHE A 759 11.52 8.92 -76.49
N ASN A 760 10.73 7.83 -76.30
CA ASN A 760 9.99 7.02 -77.33
C ASN A 760 9.31 5.77 -76.66
N PRO A 761 8.48 4.90 -77.30
CA PRO A 761 7.34 5.13 -78.22
C PRO A 761 6.12 4.13 -78.08
N LYS A 762 5.03 4.41 -78.84
CA LYS A 762 4.05 3.47 -79.47
C LYS A 762 3.17 2.50 -78.61
N LYS A 763 1.85 2.71 -78.69
CA LYS A 763 0.93 1.82 -79.42
C LYS A 763 -0.36 2.54 -79.86
N SER A 764 -0.89 2.13 -81.00
CA SER A 764 -2.07 2.64 -81.75
C SER A 764 -3.02 1.45 -82.01
N ILE A 765 -4.27 1.54 -82.51
CA ILE A 765 -4.87 2.48 -83.48
C ILE A 765 -6.43 2.34 -83.46
N LEU A 766 -7.13 3.39 -83.92
CA LEU A 766 -8.53 3.54 -84.37
C LEU A 766 -9.70 2.67 -83.84
N SER A 767 -10.71 3.41 -83.37
CA SER A 767 -12.16 3.17 -83.47
C SER A 767 -12.74 3.55 -84.86
N LEU A 768 -13.85 2.92 -85.29
CA LEU A 768 -14.96 3.58 -86.04
C LEU A 768 -16.18 2.64 -86.26
N SER A 769 -17.33 3.24 -86.64
CA SER A 769 -18.62 2.62 -87.03
C SER A 769 -19.52 2.16 -85.85
N THR A 770 -20.64 2.84 -85.49
CA THR A 770 -21.99 3.02 -86.12
C THR A 770 -22.93 1.81 -85.94
N THR A 771 -24.23 1.88 -85.63
CA THR A 771 -25.20 2.98 -85.35
C THR A 771 -26.49 2.40 -84.72
N ILE A 772 -27.12 3.14 -83.79
CA ILE A 772 -28.54 3.17 -83.35
C ILE A 772 -29.46 1.96 -83.68
N PHE A 773 -30.01 1.31 -82.64
CA PHE A 773 -31.45 1.35 -82.30
C PHE A 773 -31.70 1.00 -80.83
#